data_AF-A0A831UB12-F1
#
_entry.id   AF-A0A831UB12-F1
#
_cell.length_a   1.000
_cell.length_b   1.000
_cell.length_c   1.000
_cell.angle_alpha   90.00
_cell.angle_beta   90.00
_cell.angle_gamma   90.00
#
_symmetry.space_group_name_H-M   'P 1'
#
loop_
_entity.id
_entity.type
_entity.pdbx_description
1 polymer ?
#
loop_
_entity_poly.entity_id
_entity_poly.type
_entity_poly.pdbx_seq_one_letter_code
_entity_poly.pdbx_strand_id
1 'polypeptide(L)'
;MNEQQLEQALIGKLTDLKYTHRPDIRDRAALEQNFREHFEALNRVQLTDGEFKRLLDDIVTADVFTAASLLREINTFTRDDGTPLNYTLVNIKDWCKNTFEVVNQLRINTANSFQRYDVMLLINGVPAVQIELKTLGISPRRAMQQIVDYKKDPGNGYTKTLLCFVQLFIVSNQTETYYFANNNDRHFAFDADENFLPIYQHAAEDNTKITHLDDFADAFLAKCTLGTTISRYMVLVASEQKMLMMRPYQIYAVQAIDQCIRENRGNGYIWHTTGSGKTLTSFKASTLLKLNPDIHKCLFVVDRKDLDRQTREEFNRFQEGCVEENTNTAALVRRLVSDDYADKVIVTTIQKLGLALDETSKYNKAGRKNSRATFKERLEPLADKRMVFIFDECHRSQFGQTHQTIRNFFPKAQLFGFTGTPIFPENATARQIDGSIATLRTTQDLFQSELHAYTITHAIEDKNVLRFHVDYFKPDGENPPRPGETLAKRAVIDAILDKHDAATGERRFNALFATASINDAIEYHELFKQVQAERQAGDPEFVPLKVAAVFSPPAEGNKDVQQLQEDLPQELEDNQQEPDKKKEALKAIIADYNARYGTNHSIGEFDAYYQDVQKRIKYQQYPNRDLPKKGAEKIDIAIVVDMLLTGFDATYL
;
A
#
# COMPACT_ATOMS: atom_id res chain seq x y z
N MET A 1 -27.95 -28.87 -4.06
CA MET A 1 -27.50 -29.06 -2.66
C MET A 1 -28.10 -27.94 -1.83
N ASN A 2 -28.74 -28.22 -0.69
CA ASN A 2 -29.19 -27.17 0.23
C ASN A 2 -28.03 -26.70 1.13
N GLU A 3 -28.20 -25.60 1.87
CA GLU A 3 -27.15 -25.03 2.73
C GLU A 3 -26.62 -26.04 3.76
N GLN A 4 -27.49 -26.82 4.40
CA GLN A 4 -27.09 -27.83 5.38
C GLN A 4 -26.19 -28.92 4.75
N GLN A 5 -26.52 -29.38 3.54
CA GLN A 5 -25.70 -30.35 2.81
C GLN A 5 -24.34 -29.75 2.43
N LEU A 6 -24.30 -28.48 2.03
CA LEU A 6 -23.06 -27.78 1.70
C LEU A 6 -22.17 -27.61 2.93
N GLU A 7 -22.77 -27.27 4.08
CA GLU A 7 -22.08 -27.19 5.37
C GLU A 7 -21.45 -28.53 5.75
N GLN A 8 -22.21 -29.64 5.66
CA GLN A 8 -21.68 -30.97 5.96
C GLN A 8 -20.57 -31.40 5.00
N ALA A 9 -20.70 -31.07 3.70
CA ALA A 9 -19.65 -31.33 2.71
C ALA A 9 -18.36 -30.56 3.06
N LEU A 10 -18.48 -29.27 3.41
CA LEU A 10 -17.33 -28.45 3.83
C LEU A 10 -16.68 -28.99 5.11
N ILE A 11 -17.45 -29.40 6.11
CA ILE A 11 -16.91 -30.01 7.35
C ILE A 11 -16.16 -31.30 7.02
N GLY A 12 -16.70 -32.14 6.14
CA GLY A 12 -16.02 -33.34 5.64
C GLY A 12 -14.68 -32.99 4.99
N LYS A 13 -14.68 -32.01 4.07
CA LYS A 13 -13.47 -31.50 3.41
C LYS A 13 -12.43 -30.97 4.40
N LEU A 14 -12.84 -30.19 5.40
CA LEU A 14 -11.95 -29.68 6.44
C LEU A 14 -11.37 -30.82 7.30
N THR A 15 -12.15 -31.86 7.56
CA THR A 15 -11.69 -33.06 8.27
C THR A 15 -10.62 -33.81 7.44
N ASP A 16 -10.77 -33.87 6.12
CA ASP A 16 -9.74 -34.42 5.23
C ASP A 16 -8.44 -33.59 5.28
N LEU A 17 -8.56 -32.27 5.38
CA LEU A 17 -7.48 -31.31 5.67
C LEU A 17 -6.99 -31.36 7.14
N LYS A 18 -7.41 -32.38 7.88
CA LYS A 18 -7.01 -32.73 9.26
C LYS A 18 -7.56 -31.82 10.35
N TYR A 19 -8.53 -30.95 10.08
CA TYR A 19 -9.19 -30.19 11.14
C TYR A 19 -9.91 -31.14 12.09
N THR A 20 -9.87 -30.85 13.39
CA THR A 20 -10.67 -31.59 14.37
C THR A 20 -12.08 -31.02 14.38
N HIS A 21 -13.08 -31.81 13.98
CA HIS A 21 -14.48 -31.39 14.10
C HIS A 21 -14.94 -31.45 15.55
N ARG A 22 -15.54 -30.36 16.03
CA ARG A 22 -16.00 -30.16 17.41
C ARG A 22 -17.51 -29.88 17.44
N PRO A 23 -18.36 -30.90 17.22
CA PRO A 23 -19.82 -30.73 17.19
C PRO A 23 -20.42 -30.40 18.57
N ASP A 24 -19.65 -30.60 19.63
CA ASP A 24 -19.97 -30.31 21.03
C ASP A 24 -19.93 -28.81 21.36
N ILE A 25 -19.21 -28.00 20.58
CA ILE A 25 -19.12 -26.56 20.79
C ILE A 25 -20.24 -25.85 20.03
N ARG A 26 -21.32 -25.51 20.74
CA ARG A 26 -22.52 -24.86 20.18
C ARG A 26 -22.87 -23.52 20.80
N ASP A 27 -22.21 -23.14 21.89
CA ASP A 27 -22.47 -21.90 22.61
C ASP A 27 -21.18 -21.24 23.10
N ARG A 28 -21.35 -20.05 23.70
CA ARG A 28 -20.25 -19.26 24.26
C ARG A 28 -19.46 -20.00 25.33
N ALA A 29 -20.13 -20.70 26.24
CA ALA A 29 -19.47 -21.34 27.38
C ALA A 29 -18.58 -22.49 26.92
N ALA A 30 -19.07 -23.32 25.99
CA ALA A 30 -18.29 -24.40 25.39
C ALA A 30 -17.09 -23.85 24.59
N LEU A 31 -17.25 -22.72 23.89
CA LEU A 31 -16.15 -22.07 23.17
C LEU A 31 -15.07 -21.55 24.13
N GLU A 32 -15.46 -20.86 25.20
CA GLU A 32 -14.54 -20.32 26.21
C GLU A 32 -13.82 -21.45 26.96
N GLN A 33 -14.51 -22.54 27.29
CA GLN A 33 -13.89 -23.72 27.90
C GLN A 33 -12.85 -24.36 26.97
N ASN A 34 -13.18 -24.52 25.69
CA ASN A 34 -12.22 -25.02 24.71
C ASN A 34 -11.00 -24.10 24.57
N PHE A 35 -11.21 -22.79 24.52
CA PHE A 35 -10.13 -21.81 24.50
C PHE A 35 -9.22 -21.93 25.73
N ARG A 36 -9.79 -22.09 26.93
CA ARG A 36 -9.01 -22.30 28.17
C ARG A 36 -8.06 -23.48 28.06
N GLU A 37 -8.57 -24.63 27.62
CA GLU A 37 -7.79 -25.87 27.50
C GLU A 37 -6.60 -25.70 26.55
N HIS A 38 -6.82 -25.11 25.36
CA HIS A 38 -5.74 -24.84 24.41
C HIS A 38 -4.76 -23.78 24.91
N PHE A 39 -5.26 -22.73 25.58
CA PHE A 39 -4.44 -21.67 26.15
C PHE A 39 -3.49 -22.21 27.23
N GLU A 40 -4.02 -23.01 28.16
CA GLU A 40 -3.27 -23.65 29.23
C GLU A 40 -2.22 -24.61 28.69
N ALA A 41 -2.58 -25.41 27.68
CA ALA A 41 -1.65 -26.33 27.02
C ALA A 41 -0.51 -25.58 26.28
N LEU A 42 -0.85 -24.53 25.52
CA LEU A 42 0.13 -23.73 24.76
C LEU A 42 1.12 -23.03 25.69
N ASN A 43 0.62 -22.40 26.75
CA ASN A 43 1.41 -21.56 27.66
C ASN A 43 1.95 -22.34 28.87
N ARG A 44 1.64 -23.64 28.99
CA ARG A 44 2.07 -24.54 30.07
C ARG A 44 1.71 -23.99 31.45
N VAL A 45 0.46 -23.56 31.59
CA VAL A 45 -0.09 -22.96 32.80
C VAL A 45 -1.40 -23.65 33.17
N GLN A 46 -1.83 -23.46 34.41
CA GLN A 46 -3.17 -23.81 34.89
C GLN A 46 -3.74 -22.56 35.53
N LEU A 47 -4.85 -22.08 35.00
CA LEU A 47 -5.49 -20.85 35.49
C LEU A 47 -6.55 -21.21 36.52
N THR A 48 -6.71 -20.38 37.55
CA THR A 48 -7.93 -20.42 38.38
C THR A 48 -9.12 -19.87 37.57
N ASP A 49 -10.35 -20.12 38.02
CA ASP A 49 -11.54 -19.53 37.37
C ASP A 49 -11.53 -17.99 37.43
N GLY A 50 -10.98 -17.43 38.50
CA GLY A 50 -10.77 -15.99 38.65
C GLY A 50 -9.74 -15.45 37.66
N GLU A 51 -8.60 -16.13 37.52
CA GLU A 51 -7.56 -15.77 36.54
C GLU A 51 -8.08 -15.85 35.11
N PHE A 52 -8.78 -16.94 34.76
CA PHE A 52 -9.32 -17.12 33.42
C PHE A 52 -10.37 -16.05 33.08
N LYS A 53 -11.23 -15.69 34.03
CA LYS A 53 -12.19 -14.60 33.83
C LYS A 53 -11.50 -13.27 33.59
N ARG A 54 -10.48 -12.92 34.40
CA ARG A 54 -9.70 -11.69 34.16
C ARG A 54 -9.01 -11.70 32.81
N LEU A 55 -8.42 -12.85 32.42
CA LEU A 55 -7.82 -13.00 31.10
C LEU A 55 -8.83 -12.69 29.99
N LEU A 56 -10.05 -13.25 30.07
CA LEU A 56 -11.11 -12.94 29.09
C LEU A 56 -11.48 -11.46 29.08
N ASP A 57 -11.65 -10.85 30.25
CA ASP A 57 -11.97 -9.41 30.38
C ASP A 57 -10.85 -8.52 29.80
N ASP A 58 -9.58 -8.94 29.91
CA ASP A 58 -8.41 -8.20 29.41
C ASP A 58 -8.24 -8.33 27.89
N ILE A 59 -8.49 -9.52 27.31
CA ILE A 59 -8.23 -9.78 25.88
C ILE A 59 -9.41 -9.44 24.98
N VAL A 60 -10.65 -9.43 25.51
CA VAL A 60 -11.85 -9.12 24.74
C VAL A 60 -11.97 -7.62 24.55
N THR A 61 -11.92 -7.17 23.31
CA THR A 61 -12.01 -5.76 22.93
C THR A 61 -12.97 -5.56 21.75
N ALA A 62 -13.59 -4.39 21.69
CA ALA A 62 -14.38 -3.98 20.53
C ALA A 62 -13.51 -3.50 19.36
N ASP A 63 -12.24 -3.15 19.61
CA ASP A 63 -11.32 -2.68 18.59
C ASP A 63 -10.65 -3.85 17.87
N VAL A 64 -11.03 -4.05 16.60
CA VAL A 64 -10.56 -5.17 15.78
C VAL A 64 -9.05 -5.09 15.55
N PHE A 65 -8.50 -3.90 15.44
CA PHE A 65 -7.06 -3.71 15.24
C PHE A 65 -6.26 -4.16 16.48
N THR A 66 -6.69 -3.76 17.68
CA THR A 66 -6.09 -4.21 18.95
C THR A 66 -6.19 -5.72 19.11
N ALA A 67 -7.35 -6.32 18.85
CA ALA A 67 -7.52 -7.78 18.91
C ALA A 67 -6.56 -8.50 17.94
N ALA A 68 -6.38 -7.97 16.73
CA ALA A 68 -5.46 -8.51 15.75
C ALA A 68 -3.98 -8.38 16.15
N SER A 69 -3.59 -7.28 16.81
CA SER A 69 -2.25 -7.12 17.37
C SER A 69 -2.01 -8.11 18.51
N LEU A 70 -2.93 -8.18 19.49
CA LEU A 70 -2.85 -9.11 20.62
C LEU A 70 -2.70 -10.58 20.18
N LEU A 71 -3.38 -10.98 19.10
CA LEU A 71 -3.27 -12.34 18.53
C LEU A 71 -1.84 -12.69 18.07
N ARG A 72 -1.05 -11.69 17.65
CA ARG A 72 0.25 -11.87 16.99
C ARG A 72 1.45 -11.57 17.91
N GLU A 73 1.20 -11.18 19.15
CA GLU A 73 2.22 -10.70 20.09
C GLU A 73 2.40 -11.62 21.31
N ILE A 74 3.50 -11.39 22.02
CA ILE A 74 3.69 -11.92 23.38
C ILE A 74 3.05 -10.90 24.32
N ASN A 75 2.04 -11.35 25.06
CA ASN A 75 1.29 -10.53 26.01
C ASN A 75 1.70 -10.85 27.44
N THR A 76 1.37 -9.98 28.38
CA THR A 76 1.63 -10.19 29.81
C THR A 76 0.33 -10.13 30.61
N PHE A 77 0.19 -11.01 31.58
CA PHE A 77 -0.93 -11.08 32.52
C PHE A 77 -0.38 -11.29 33.93
N THR A 78 -0.94 -10.63 34.94
CA THR A 78 -0.54 -10.85 36.35
C THR A 78 -1.46 -11.88 37.00
N ARG A 79 -0.84 -12.93 37.53
CA ARG A 79 -1.51 -14.03 38.22
C ARG A 79 -1.99 -13.65 39.62
N ASP A 80 -2.84 -14.49 40.20
CA ASP A 80 -3.38 -14.25 41.55
C ASP A 80 -2.30 -14.19 42.64
N ASP A 81 -1.20 -14.92 42.45
CA ASP A 81 -0.03 -14.92 43.33
C ASP A 81 0.94 -13.73 43.09
N GLY A 82 0.59 -12.82 42.17
CA GLY A 82 1.39 -11.67 41.79
C GLY A 82 2.49 -11.97 40.77
N THR A 83 2.62 -13.22 40.31
CA THR A 83 3.63 -13.56 39.29
C THR A 83 3.20 -13.10 37.89
N PRO A 84 4.10 -12.50 37.10
CA PRO A 84 3.81 -12.17 35.71
C PRO A 84 3.86 -13.44 34.84
N LEU A 85 2.81 -13.63 34.04
CA LEU A 85 2.73 -14.65 32.99
C LEU A 85 2.89 -13.97 31.63
N ASN A 86 3.97 -14.30 30.92
CA ASN A 86 4.08 -13.99 29.49
C ASN A 86 3.38 -15.10 28.71
N TYR A 87 2.40 -14.74 27.88
CA TYR A 87 1.60 -15.70 27.14
C TYR A 87 1.44 -15.31 25.67
N THR A 88 1.03 -16.28 24.88
CA THR A 88 0.59 -16.08 23.49
C THR A 88 -0.77 -16.73 23.31
N LEU A 89 -1.59 -16.19 22.41
CA LEU A 89 -2.90 -16.77 22.08
C LEU A 89 -2.78 -17.89 21.06
N VAL A 90 -1.78 -17.80 20.19
CA VAL A 90 -1.40 -18.83 19.22
C VAL A 90 0.11 -19.00 19.21
N ASN A 91 0.62 -20.08 18.62
CA ASN A 91 2.03 -20.23 18.34
C ASN A 91 2.47 -19.23 17.28
N ILE A 92 2.94 -18.06 17.73
CA ILE A 92 3.37 -16.96 16.86
C ILE A 92 4.70 -17.23 16.15
N LYS A 93 5.48 -18.22 16.60
CA LYS A 93 6.77 -18.59 16.00
C LYS A 93 6.59 -19.56 14.83
N ASP A 94 5.68 -20.52 14.97
CA ASP A 94 5.39 -21.55 13.99
C ASP A 94 3.89 -21.79 13.91
N TRP A 95 3.24 -21.06 13.02
CA TRP A 95 1.79 -21.07 12.88
C TRP A 95 1.24 -22.42 12.42
N CYS A 96 2.07 -23.25 11.79
CA CYS A 96 1.68 -24.57 11.30
C CYS A 96 1.63 -25.61 12.43
N LYS A 97 2.19 -25.31 13.61
CA LYS A 97 2.13 -26.14 14.82
C LYS A 97 0.97 -25.80 15.76
N ASN A 98 0.08 -24.89 15.36
CA ASN A 98 -1.17 -24.68 16.08
C ASN A 98 -2.12 -25.86 15.89
N THR A 99 -3.07 -26.01 16.81
CA THR A 99 -4.24 -26.86 16.63
C THR A 99 -5.26 -26.12 15.77
N PHE A 100 -5.97 -26.87 14.93
CA PHE A 100 -6.97 -26.34 14.02
C PHE A 100 -8.24 -27.15 14.18
N GLU A 101 -9.31 -26.48 14.58
CA GLU A 101 -10.61 -27.09 14.85
C GLU A 101 -11.68 -26.43 13.99
N VAL A 102 -12.74 -27.18 13.69
CA VAL A 102 -13.92 -26.67 13.00
C VAL A 102 -15.15 -26.87 13.88
N VAL A 103 -15.89 -25.80 14.12
CA VAL A 103 -17.19 -25.80 14.81
C VAL A 103 -18.26 -25.28 13.86
N ASN A 104 -19.51 -25.68 14.08
CA ASN A 104 -20.62 -25.31 13.21
C ASN A 104 -21.90 -25.00 13.97
N GLN A 105 -22.73 -24.11 13.41
CA GLN A 105 -23.96 -23.61 14.03
C GLN A 105 -23.74 -23.06 15.45
N LEU A 106 -22.61 -22.38 15.67
CA LEU A 106 -22.28 -21.74 16.94
C LEU A 106 -23.30 -20.64 17.22
N ARG A 107 -23.88 -20.60 18.42
CA ARG A 107 -24.81 -19.56 18.86
C ARG A 107 -24.16 -18.67 19.90
N ILE A 108 -24.11 -17.38 19.63
CA ILE A 108 -23.56 -16.40 20.56
C ILE A 108 -24.66 -15.43 20.89
N ASN A 109 -25.25 -15.69 22.06
CA ASN A 109 -26.29 -14.88 22.63
C ASN A 109 -25.64 -13.92 23.62
N THR A 110 -25.77 -12.62 23.37
CA THR A 110 -25.48 -11.57 24.33
C THR A 110 -26.79 -11.03 24.91
N ALA A 111 -26.75 -9.97 25.71
CA ALA A 111 -27.95 -9.38 26.27
C ALA A 111 -28.95 -8.92 25.20
N ASN A 112 -28.46 -8.45 24.05
CA ASN A 112 -29.27 -7.80 23.01
C ASN A 112 -29.12 -8.44 21.61
N SER A 113 -28.25 -9.44 21.45
CA SER A 113 -27.93 -10.05 20.16
C SER A 113 -27.99 -11.57 20.23
N PHE A 114 -28.60 -12.23 19.23
CA PHE A 114 -28.80 -13.68 19.17
C PHE A 114 -28.35 -14.21 17.81
N GLN A 115 -27.03 -14.31 17.63
CA GLN A 115 -26.44 -14.62 16.33
C GLN A 115 -26.06 -16.09 16.21
N ARG A 116 -26.18 -16.63 14.99
CA ARG A 116 -25.80 -18.00 14.65
C ARG A 116 -24.83 -17.98 13.48
N TYR A 117 -23.71 -18.66 13.65
CA TYR A 117 -22.62 -18.73 12.68
C TYR A 117 -22.58 -20.10 12.02
N ASP A 118 -22.54 -20.15 10.69
CA ASP A 118 -22.61 -21.41 9.94
C ASP A 118 -21.42 -22.32 10.25
N VAL A 119 -20.20 -21.86 9.93
CA VAL A 119 -18.95 -22.58 10.20
C VAL A 119 -17.90 -21.60 10.74
N MET A 120 -17.17 -22.03 11.76
CA MET A 120 -16.09 -21.26 12.39
C MET A 120 -14.84 -22.13 12.49
N LEU A 121 -13.70 -21.59 12.09
CA LEU A 121 -12.40 -22.23 12.26
C LEU A 121 -11.70 -21.64 13.48
N LEU A 122 -11.28 -22.53 14.39
CA LEU A 122 -10.55 -22.18 15.59
C LEU A 122 -9.07 -22.52 15.43
N ILE A 123 -8.18 -21.62 15.88
CA ILE A 123 -6.74 -21.85 15.98
C ILE A 123 -6.38 -21.80 17.46
N ASN A 124 -5.98 -22.93 18.06
CA ASN A 124 -5.82 -23.06 19.52
C ASN A 124 -7.05 -22.57 20.31
N GLY A 125 -8.25 -22.95 19.86
CA GLY A 125 -9.52 -22.51 20.46
C GLY A 125 -9.91 -21.05 20.20
N VAL A 126 -9.04 -20.22 19.58
CA VAL A 126 -9.35 -18.84 19.21
C VAL A 126 -10.14 -18.82 17.89
N PRO A 127 -11.33 -18.20 17.82
CA PRO A 127 -12.09 -18.08 16.58
C PRO A 127 -11.38 -17.12 15.60
N ALA A 128 -10.78 -17.67 14.55
CA ALA A 128 -9.94 -16.93 13.62
C ALA A 128 -10.61 -16.68 12.27
N VAL A 129 -11.46 -17.60 11.81
CA VAL A 129 -12.13 -17.51 10.50
C VAL A 129 -13.60 -17.85 10.64
N GLN A 130 -14.45 -17.03 10.04
CA GLN A 130 -15.87 -17.33 9.87
C GLN A 130 -16.16 -17.65 8.41
N ILE A 131 -16.90 -18.72 8.17
CA ILE A 131 -17.35 -19.14 6.84
C ILE A 131 -18.87 -19.13 6.82
N GLU A 132 -19.43 -18.32 5.93
CA GLU A 132 -20.87 -18.18 5.75
C GLU A 132 -21.29 -18.80 4.41
N LEU A 133 -22.31 -19.67 4.43
CA LEU A 133 -22.70 -20.44 3.26
C LEU A 133 -24.08 -20.01 2.76
N LYS A 134 -24.27 -20.06 1.44
CA LYS A 134 -25.56 -19.81 0.80
C LYS A 134 -25.87 -20.89 -0.23
N THR A 135 -27.16 -21.10 -0.48
CA THR A 135 -27.62 -21.97 -1.55
C THR A 135 -27.17 -21.41 -2.91
N LEU A 136 -26.86 -22.27 -3.88
CA LEU A 136 -26.30 -21.91 -5.20
C LEU A 136 -26.99 -20.73 -5.92
N GLY A 137 -28.32 -20.62 -5.81
CA GLY A 137 -29.09 -19.54 -6.45
C GLY A 137 -29.01 -18.17 -5.75
N ILE A 138 -28.31 -18.08 -4.61
CA ILE A 138 -28.16 -16.86 -3.82
C ILE A 138 -26.75 -16.32 -4.03
N SER A 139 -26.65 -15.02 -4.36
CA SER A 139 -25.37 -14.34 -4.48
C SER A 139 -24.62 -14.32 -3.14
N PRO A 140 -23.30 -14.61 -3.10
CA PRO A 140 -22.49 -14.50 -1.90
C PRO A 140 -22.52 -13.10 -1.26
N ARG A 141 -22.87 -12.05 -2.02
CA ARG A 141 -23.07 -10.69 -1.48
C ARG A 141 -24.12 -10.62 -0.37
N ARG A 142 -25.15 -11.48 -0.41
CA ARG A 142 -26.14 -11.54 0.69
C ARG A 142 -25.51 -12.03 2.00
N ALA A 143 -24.56 -12.97 1.92
CA ALA A 143 -23.82 -13.42 3.09
C ALA A 143 -22.90 -12.32 3.63
N MET A 144 -22.27 -11.53 2.75
CA MET A 144 -21.47 -10.36 3.15
C MET A 144 -22.34 -9.34 3.91
N GLN A 145 -23.53 -9.02 3.39
CA GLN A 145 -24.48 -8.13 4.07
C GLN A 145 -24.87 -8.66 5.45
N GLN A 146 -25.16 -9.96 5.56
CA GLN A 146 -25.49 -10.59 6.86
C GLN A 146 -24.36 -10.41 7.88
N ILE A 147 -23.09 -10.56 7.46
CA ILE A 147 -21.93 -10.33 8.34
C ILE A 147 -21.87 -8.86 8.79
N VAL A 148 -22.07 -7.91 7.87
CA VAL A 148 -22.12 -6.47 8.17
C VAL A 148 -23.22 -6.16 9.18
N ASP A 149 -24.41 -6.71 8.98
CA ASP A 149 -25.55 -6.52 9.88
C ASP A 149 -25.26 -7.09 11.27
N TYR A 150 -24.63 -8.27 11.34
CA TYR A 150 -24.23 -8.89 12.61
C TYR A 150 -23.21 -8.04 13.36
N LYS A 151 -22.25 -7.42 12.66
CA LYS A 151 -21.29 -6.52 13.31
C LYS A 151 -21.90 -5.19 13.76
N LYS A 152 -22.95 -4.71 13.09
CA LYS A 152 -23.67 -3.48 13.47
C LYS A 152 -24.66 -3.68 14.62
N ASP A 153 -25.07 -4.92 14.87
CA ASP A 153 -26.02 -5.26 15.93
C ASP A 153 -25.48 -4.87 17.32
N PRO A 154 -26.20 -4.07 18.12
CA PRO A 154 -25.73 -3.62 19.43
C PRO A 154 -25.39 -4.77 20.38
N GLY A 155 -24.14 -4.78 20.85
CA GLY A 155 -23.66 -5.83 21.75
C GLY A 155 -23.46 -7.19 21.08
N ASN A 156 -23.24 -7.22 19.76
CA ASN A 156 -22.90 -8.44 19.04
C ASN A 156 -21.71 -9.21 19.63
N GLY A 157 -21.59 -10.47 19.24
CA GLY A 157 -20.54 -11.37 19.71
C GLY A 157 -19.12 -10.87 19.41
N TYR A 158 -18.88 -10.23 18.26
CA TYR A 158 -17.55 -9.76 17.84
C TYR A 158 -16.95 -8.71 18.76
N THR A 159 -17.74 -7.99 19.56
CA THR A 159 -17.24 -6.91 20.44
C THR A 159 -17.23 -7.29 21.92
N LYS A 160 -17.85 -8.43 22.27
CA LYS A 160 -18.14 -8.83 23.67
C LYS A 160 -17.67 -10.22 24.03
N THR A 161 -17.09 -10.96 23.10
CA THR A 161 -16.64 -12.34 23.28
C THR A 161 -15.36 -12.59 22.49
N LEU A 162 -14.82 -13.82 22.58
CA LEU A 162 -13.65 -14.26 21.82
C LEU A 162 -13.77 -14.06 20.29
N LEU A 163 -14.97 -13.88 19.73
CA LEU A 163 -15.18 -13.53 18.32
C LEU A 163 -14.50 -12.21 17.91
N CYS A 164 -14.06 -11.37 18.83
CA CYS A 164 -13.22 -10.21 18.51
C CYS A 164 -11.94 -10.58 17.76
N PHE A 165 -11.48 -11.84 17.90
CA PHE A 165 -10.30 -12.35 17.21
C PHE A 165 -10.54 -12.83 15.78
N VAL A 166 -11.77 -12.78 15.25
CA VAL A 166 -12.01 -13.13 13.84
C VAL A 166 -11.16 -12.24 12.94
N GLN A 167 -10.31 -12.85 12.13
CA GLN A 167 -9.40 -12.17 11.21
C GLN A 167 -9.97 -12.13 9.80
N LEU A 168 -10.63 -13.21 9.38
CA LEU A 168 -11.06 -13.43 8.01
C LEU A 168 -12.51 -13.88 7.96
N PHE A 169 -13.26 -13.28 7.04
CA PHE A 169 -14.56 -13.77 6.62
C PHE A 169 -14.44 -14.43 5.25
N ILE A 170 -15.10 -15.58 5.09
CA ILE A 170 -15.22 -16.31 3.84
C ILE A 170 -16.71 -16.49 3.58
N VAL A 171 -17.13 -16.25 2.34
CA VAL A 171 -18.51 -16.44 1.92
C VAL A 171 -18.53 -17.27 0.65
N SER A 172 -19.42 -18.26 0.59
CA SER A 172 -19.52 -19.12 -0.59
C SER A 172 -20.95 -19.56 -0.86
N ASN A 173 -21.27 -19.71 -2.15
CA ASN A 173 -22.47 -20.39 -2.62
C ASN A 173 -22.15 -21.71 -3.34
N GLN A 174 -21.00 -22.33 -3.01
CA GLN A 174 -20.37 -23.47 -3.67
C GLN A 174 -19.56 -23.10 -4.92
N THR A 175 -20.15 -22.40 -5.89
CA THR A 175 -19.46 -22.08 -7.16
C THR A 175 -18.61 -20.82 -7.11
N GLU A 176 -18.99 -19.87 -6.27
CA GLU A 176 -18.27 -18.61 -6.08
C GLU A 176 -17.89 -18.47 -4.61
N THR A 177 -16.59 -18.42 -4.34
CA THR A 177 -16.04 -18.23 -3.00
C THR A 177 -15.28 -16.91 -2.96
N TYR A 178 -15.63 -16.08 -1.98
CA TYR A 178 -15.00 -14.80 -1.72
C TYR A 178 -14.51 -14.74 -0.28
N TYR A 179 -13.51 -13.90 -0.04
CA TYR A 179 -13.01 -13.65 1.31
C TYR A 179 -12.59 -12.20 1.48
N PHE A 180 -12.60 -11.73 2.73
CA PHE A 180 -12.21 -10.36 3.08
C PHE A 180 -11.79 -10.27 4.55
N ALA A 181 -10.87 -9.35 4.84
CA ALA A 181 -10.36 -9.14 6.19
C ALA A 181 -11.41 -8.47 7.08
N ASN A 182 -11.47 -8.88 8.35
CA ASN A 182 -12.23 -8.18 9.38
C ASN A 182 -11.62 -6.79 9.62
N ASN A 183 -12.44 -5.80 9.94
CA ASN A 183 -12.01 -4.45 10.25
C ASN A 183 -12.98 -3.77 11.22
N ASN A 184 -12.55 -2.64 11.78
CA ASN A 184 -13.42 -1.73 12.52
C ASN A 184 -14.48 -1.13 11.58
N ASP A 185 -15.63 -0.73 12.12
CA ASP A 185 -16.80 -0.28 11.35
C ASP A 185 -16.50 0.81 10.33
N ARG A 186 -15.59 1.74 10.65
CA ARG A 186 -15.13 2.80 9.75
C ARG A 186 -14.47 2.30 8.44
N HIS A 187 -13.98 1.07 8.45
CA HIS A 187 -13.31 0.39 7.34
C HIS A 187 -14.09 -0.86 6.90
N PHE A 188 -15.30 -1.04 7.44
CA PHE A 188 -16.13 -2.22 7.26
C PHE A 188 -17.57 -1.79 6.93
N ALA A 189 -17.70 -1.07 5.82
CA ALA A 189 -18.98 -0.68 5.26
C ALA A 189 -19.20 -1.43 3.93
N PHE A 190 -20.43 -1.88 3.73
CA PHE A 190 -20.93 -2.36 2.45
C PHE A 190 -22.20 -1.54 2.19
N ASP A 191 -22.02 -0.36 1.61
CA ASP A 191 -23.10 0.59 1.37
C ASP A 191 -23.22 0.95 -0.12
N ALA A 192 -24.31 1.63 -0.45
CA ALA A 192 -24.57 2.17 -1.79
C ALA A 192 -23.67 3.37 -2.13
N ASP A 193 -22.90 3.88 -1.16
CA ASP A 193 -22.05 5.07 -1.26
C ASP A 193 -20.59 4.73 -1.64
N GLU A 194 -20.35 3.51 -2.15
CA GLU A 194 -19.06 3.06 -2.70
C GLU A 194 -17.91 2.99 -1.67
N ASN A 195 -18.19 2.80 -0.37
CA ASN A 195 -17.15 2.44 0.59
C ASN A 195 -16.72 0.98 0.35
N PHE A 196 -15.61 0.80 -0.38
CA PHE A 196 -15.15 -0.53 -0.79
C PHE A 196 -14.57 -1.33 0.40
N LEU A 197 -15.35 -2.27 0.91
CA LEU A 197 -14.82 -3.45 1.57
C LEU A 197 -13.98 -4.23 0.55
N PRO A 198 -12.66 -4.41 0.74
CA PRO A 198 -11.84 -5.16 -0.22
C PRO A 198 -12.22 -6.64 -0.18
N ILE A 199 -12.91 -7.09 -1.24
CA ILE A 199 -13.38 -8.47 -1.41
C ILE A 199 -12.48 -9.16 -2.42
N TYR A 200 -12.05 -10.37 -2.10
CA TYR A 200 -11.08 -11.11 -2.89
C TYR A 200 -11.65 -12.46 -3.34
N GLN A 201 -11.20 -12.92 -4.51
CA GLN A 201 -11.28 -14.32 -4.92
C GLN A 201 -9.86 -14.89 -4.94
N HIS A 202 -9.74 -16.17 -4.57
CA HIS A 202 -8.44 -16.82 -4.63
C HIS A 202 -8.05 -17.10 -6.08
N ALA A 203 -6.76 -17.23 -6.33
CA ALA A 203 -6.23 -17.49 -7.66
C ALA A 203 -4.97 -18.33 -7.54
N ALA A 204 -4.68 -19.13 -8.56
CA ALA A 204 -3.41 -19.81 -8.72
C ALA A 204 -2.29 -18.83 -9.12
N GLU A 205 -1.06 -19.33 -9.23
CA GLU A 205 0.14 -18.54 -9.54
C GLU A 205 0.07 -17.88 -10.93
N ASP A 206 -0.61 -18.50 -11.88
CA ASP A 206 -0.88 -17.93 -13.22
C ASP A 206 -2.03 -16.92 -13.23
N ASN A 207 -2.54 -16.55 -12.05
CA ASN A 207 -3.68 -15.65 -11.81
C ASN A 207 -5.06 -16.23 -12.19
N THR A 208 -5.16 -17.51 -12.55
CA THR A 208 -6.46 -18.16 -12.80
C THR A 208 -7.28 -18.28 -11.52
N LYS A 209 -8.58 -17.97 -11.59
CA LYS A 209 -9.45 -17.94 -10.40
C LYS A 209 -9.80 -19.32 -9.89
N ILE A 210 -9.67 -19.49 -8.58
CA ILE A 210 -10.13 -20.67 -7.84
C ILE A 210 -11.40 -20.26 -7.08
N THR A 211 -12.56 -20.54 -7.67
CA THR A 211 -13.85 -20.03 -7.19
C THR A 211 -14.68 -21.09 -6.48
N HIS A 212 -14.58 -22.35 -6.90
CA HIS A 212 -15.33 -23.45 -6.31
C HIS A 212 -14.85 -23.75 -4.88
N LEU A 213 -15.78 -24.00 -3.96
CA LEU A 213 -15.51 -24.10 -2.52
C LEU A 213 -14.51 -25.21 -2.18
N ASP A 214 -14.60 -26.36 -2.84
CA ASP A 214 -13.72 -27.50 -2.55
C ASP A 214 -12.27 -27.23 -2.98
N ASP A 215 -12.08 -26.64 -4.16
CA ASP A 215 -10.75 -26.28 -4.68
C ASP A 215 -10.15 -25.13 -3.87
N PHE A 216 -10.99 -24.17 -3.47
CA PHE A 216 -10.60 -23.11 -2.54
C PHE A 216 -10.18 -23.67 -1.19
N ALA A 217 -10.90 -24.68 -0.66
CA ALA A 217 -10.54 -25.30 0.62
C ALA A 217 -9.16 -25.97 0.55
N ASP A 218 -8.86 -26.69 -0.53
CA ASP A 218 -7.54 -27.31 -0.74
C ASP A 218 -6.42 -26.27 -0.85
N ALA A 219 -6.66 -25.21 -1.63
CA ALA A 219 -5.65 -24.19 -1.91
C ALA A 219 -5.41 -23.26 -0.71
N PHE A 220 -6.46 -22.88 0.02
CA PHE A 220 -6.42 -21.79 1.00
C PHE A 220 -6.65 -22.25 2.44
N LEU A 221 -7.54 -23.23 2.68
CA LEU A 221 -7.91 -23.70 4.02
C LEU A 221 -7.03 -24.84 4.53
N ALA A 222 -6.00 -25.26 3.79
CA ALA A 222 -4.96 -26.11 4.35
C ALA A 222 -4.31 -25.42 5.58
N LYS A 223 -4.20 -26.11 6.70
CA LYS A 223 -3.81 -25.55 8.02
C LYS A 223 -2.62 -24.59 7.97
N CYS A 224 -1.52 -25.05 7.38
CA CYS A 224 -0.29 -24.27 7.31
C CYS A 224 -0.43 -23.08 6.35
N THR A 225 -1.18 -23.22 5.25
CA THR A 225 -1.50 -22.12 4.34
C THR A 225 -2.35 -21.06 5.02
N LEU A 226 -3.42 -21.45 5.73
CA LEU A 226 -4.26 -20.53 6.47
C LEU A 226 -3.48 -19.80 7.58
N GLY A 227 -2.73 -20.54 8.40
CA GLY A 227 -1.93 -19.97 9.47
C GLY A 227 -0.84 -19.02 8.94
N THR A 228 -0.19 -19.37 7.83
CA THR A 228 0.78 -18.50 7.16
C THR A 228 0.11 -17.26 6.57
N THR A 229 -1.08 -17.39 6.00
CA THR A 229 -1.84 -16.28 5.45
C THR A 229 -2.20 -15.25 6.52
N ILE A 230 -2.75 -15.69 7.65
CA ILE A 230 -3.12 -14.81 8.77
C ILE A 230 -1.89 -14.14 9.40
N SER A 231 -0.77 -14.85 9.51
CA SER A 231 0.42 -14.37 10.21
C SER A 231 1.36 -13.54 9.36
N ARG A 232 1.55 -13.94 8.10
CA ARG A 232 2.53 -13.34 7.19
C ARG A 232 1.92 -12.47 6.11
N TYR A 233 0.69 -12.71 5.68
CA TYR A 233 0.11 -12.03 4.52
C TYR A 233 -1.09 -11.14 4.86
N MET A 234 -1.44 -11.01 6.14
CA MET A 234 -2.25 -9.91 6.64
C MET A 234 -1.35 -8.82 7.20
N VAL A 235 -1.55 -7.58 6.76
CA VAL A 235 -0.79 -6.39 7.14
C VAL A 235 -1.66 -5.51 8.05
N LEU A 236 -1.13 -5.20 9.22
CA LEU A 236 -1.72 -4.25 10.16
C LEU A 236 -1.20 -2.85 9.82
N VAL A 237 -2.07 -2.00 9.28
CA VAL A 237 -1.75 -0.61 8.94
C VAL A 237 -2.10 0.26 10.14
N ALA A 238 -1.08 0.66 10.91
CA ALA A 238 -1.27 1.28 12.21
C ALA A 238 -1.81 2.72 12.09
N SER A 239 -1.44 3.47 11.04
CA SER A 239 -1.91 4.85 10.83
C SER A 239 -3.42 4.91 10.64
N GLU A 240 -3.97 3.91 9.95
CA GLU A 240 -5.40 3.79 9.70
C GLU A 240 -6.14 2.94 10.75
N GLN A 241 -5.41 2.19 11.59
CA GLN A 241 -5.92 1.04 12.36
C GLN A 241 -6.80 0.13 11.49
N LYS A 242 -6.22 -0.35 10.39
CA LYS A 242 -6.88 -1.19 9.40
C LYS A 242 -6.06 -2.45 9.16
N MET A 243 -6.75 -3.56 8.92
CA MET A 243 -6.16 -4.79 8.42
C MET A 243 -6.35 -4.90 6.92
N LEU A 244 -5.25 -5.14 6.21
CA LEU A 244 -5.24 -5.46 4.79
C LEU A 244 -4.76 -6.89 4.60
N MET A 245 -5.40 -7.63 3.71
CA MET A 245 -4.92 -8.94 3.27
C MET A 245 -4.25 -8.78 1.92
N MET A 246 -3.07 -9.38 1.77
CA MET A 246 -2.41 -9.44 0.47
C MET A 246 -3.21 -10.30 -0.50
N ARG A 247 -3.27 -9.86 -1.76
CA ARG A 247 -3.90 -10.61 -2.86
C ARG A 247 -3.01 -11.79 -3.29
N PRO A 248 -3.55 -12.84 -3.92
CA PRO A 248 -2.78 -14.03 -4.30
C PRO A 248 -1.50 -13.71 -5.08
N TYR A 249 -1.57 -12.87 -6.12
CA TYR A 249 -0.40 -12.45 -6.90
C TYR A 249 0.68 -11.72 -6.09
N GLN A 250 0.29 -11.03 -5.01
CA GLN A 250 1.24 -10.38 -4.09
C GLN A 250 1.93 -11.43 -3.21
N ILE A 251 1.18 -12.43 -2.75
CA ILE A 251 1.71 -13.56 -1.98
C ILE A 251 2.71 -14.36 -2.83
N TYR A 252 2.35 -14.71 -4.07
CA TYR A 252 3.24 -15.43 -4.98
C TYR A 252 4.50 -14.64 -5.32
N ALA A 253 4.41 -13.32 -5.54
CA ALA A 253 5.58 -12.47 -5.71
C ALA A 253 6.55 -12.53 -4.51
N VAL A 254 6.02 -12.46 -3.27
CA VAL A 254 6.83 -12.59 -2.06
C VAL A 254 7.48 -13.98 -1.96
N GLN A 255 6.70 -15.03 -2.24
CA GLN A 255 7.20 -16.41 -2.21
C GLN A 255 8.30 -16.64 -3.25
N ALA A 256 8.13 -16.10 -4.46
CA ALA A 256 9.12 -16.20 -5.54
C ALA A 256 10.45 -15.51 -5.18
N ILE A 257 10.39 -14.34 -4.52
CA ILE A 257 11.59 -13.65 -4.00
C ILE A 257 12.28 -14.51 -2.93
N ASP A 258 11.53 -14.98 -1.94
CA ASP A 258 12.08 -15.79 -0.84
C ASP A 258 12.68 -17.11 -1.36
N GLN A 259 12.02 -17.77 -2.32
CA GLN A 259 12.56 -18.96 -2.98
C GLN A 259 13.82 -18.65 -3.79
N CYS A 260 13.83 -17.56 -4.57
CA CYS A 260 15.01 -17.11 -5.33
C CYS A 260 16.22 -16.84 -4.41
N ILE A 261 15.98 -16.29 -3.20
CA ILE A 261 17.00 -16.17 -2.16
C ILE A 261 17.43 -17.55 -1.68
N ARG A 262 16.53 -18.40 -1.17
CA ARG A 262 16.91 -19.71 -0.61
C ARG A 262 17.71 -20.58 -1.59
N GLU A 263 17.32 -20.57 -2.86
CA GLU A 263 17.96 -21.35 -3.93
C GLU A 263 19.16 -20.64 -4.57
N ASN A 264 19.44 -19.39 -4.17
CA ASN A 264 20.51 -18.55 -4.70
C ASN A 264 20.47 -18.42 -6.24
N ARG A 265 19.29 -18.20 -6.82
CA ARG A 265 19.04 -18.10 -8.27
C ARG A 265 19.47 -16.76 -8.91
N GLY A 266 20.16 -15.91 -8.16
CA GLY A 266 20.61 -14.59 -8.62
C GLY A 266 19.59 -13.49 -8.35
N ASN A 267 19.44 -12.57 -9.28
CA ASN A 267 18.56 -11.40 -9.17
C ASN A 267 17.18 -11.70 -9.81
N GLY A 268 16.20 -10.85 -9.51
CA GLY A 268 14.91 -10.95 -10.18
C GLY A 268 14.08 -9.68 -10.15
N TYR A 269 12.99 -9.64 -10.92
CA TYR A 269 12.02 -8.56 -10.86
C TYR A 269 10.59 -9.10 -10.82
N ILE A 270 9.70 -8.28 -10.27
CA ILE A 270 8.27 -8.51 -10.17
C ILE A 270 7.58 -7.49 -11.08
N TRP A 271 6.87 -7.98 -12.09
CA TRP A 271 6.11 -7.16 -13.01
C TRP A 271 4.64 -7.08 -12.56
N HIS A 272 4.32 -6.07 -11.78
CA HIS A 272 2.98 -5.87 -11.22
C HIS A 272 2.45 -4.52 -11.70
N THR A 273 1.29 -4.46 -12.35
CA THR A 273 0.77 -3.21 -12.93
C THR A 273 0.66 -2.06 -11.90
N THR A 274 0.70 -0.81 -12.36
CA THR A 274 0.47 0.36 -11.51
C THR A 274 -0.89 0.26 -10.81
N GLY A 275 -0.96 0.66 -9.53
CA GLY A 275 -2.17 0.52 -8.70
C GLY A 275 -2.43 -0.88 -8.13
N SER A 276 -1.60 -1.88 -8.44
CA SER A 276 -1.80 -3.26 -7.93
C SER A 276 -1.28 -3.51 -6.50
N GLY A 277 -0.73 -2.48 -5.82
CA GLY A 277 -0.20 -2.58 -4.46
C GLY A 277 1.27 -3.05 -4.39
N LYS A 278 2.11 -2.62 -5.34
CA LYS A 278 3.56 -2.94 -5.38
C LYS A 278 4.29 -2.52 -4.11
N THR A 279 4.14 -1.27 -3.67
CA THR A 279 4.79 -0.72 -2.47
C THR A 279 4.49 -1.52 -1.21
N LEU A 280 3.22 -1.92 -1.02
CA LEU A 280 2.82 -2.79 0.09
C LEU A 280 3.49 -4.17 -0.01
N THR A 281 3.54 -4.73 -1.22
CA THR A 281 4.10 -6.06 -1.50
C THR A 281 5.61 -6.08 -1.29
N SER A 282 6.33 -5.09 -1.82
CA SER A 282 7.79 -4.94 -1.74
C SER A 282 8.23 -4.64 -0.30
N PHE A 283 7.51 -3.76 0.40
CA PHE A 283 7.70 -3.52 1.82
C PHE A 283 7.49 -4.82 2.62
N LYS A 284 6.36 -5.52 2.42
CA LYS A 284 6.07 -6.75 3.17
C LYS A 284 7.11 -7.84 2.90
N ALA A 285 7.55 -8.02 1.65
CA ALA A 285 8.66 -8.90 1.29
C ALA A 285 9.90 -8.60 2.13
N SER A 286 10.30 -7.33 2.22
CA SER A 286 11.47 -6.91 3.01
C SER A 286 11.32 -7.24 4.50
N THR A 287 10.15 -7.04 5.09
CA THR A 287 9.91 -7.36 6.52
C THR A 287 9.97 -8.85 6.81
N LEU A 288 9.49 -9.69 5.89
CA LEU A 288 9.53 -11.15 6.05
C LEU A 288 10.96 -11.69 5.98
N LEU A 289 11.83 -11.03 5.21
CA LEU A 289 13.26 -11.35 5.17
C LEU A 289 14.01 -11.03 6.46
N LYS A 290 13.43 -10.24 7.39
CA LYS A 290 14.02 -10.01 8.73
C LYS A 290 14.24 -11.34 9.47
N LEU A 291 13.33 -12.30 9.29
CA LEU A 291 13.41 -13.63 9.92
C LEU A 291 14.31 -14.61 9.16
N ASN A 292 14.79 -14.27 7.96
CA ASN A 292 15.59 -15.18 7.15
C ASN A 292 17.05 -15.19 7.66
N PRO A 293 17.57 -16.31 8.21
CA PRO A 293 18.93 -16.37 8.74
C PRO A 293 20.02 -16.40 7.65
N ASP A 294 19.64 -16.70 6.41
CA ASP A 294 20.59 -16.85 5.30
C ASP A 294 21.09 -15.51 4.75
N ILE A 295 20.45 -14.41 5.13
CA ILE A 295 20.85 -13.06 4.71
C ILE A 295 21.42 -12.27 5.89
N HIS A 296 22.40 -11.43 5.59
CA HIS A 296 22.98 -10.53 6.57
C HIS A 296 22.06 -9.33 6.84
N LYS A 297 21.69 -8.59 5.78
CA LYS A 297 20.76 -7.45 5.85
C LYS A 297 19.94 -7.33 4.58
N CYS A 298 18.74 -6.76 4.71
CA CYS A 298 17.87 -6.40 3.60
C CYS A 298 17.69 -4.87 3.56
N LEU A 299 17.98 -4.24 2.43
CA LEU A 299 17.66 -2.84 2.19
C LEU A 299 16.40 -2.75 1.34
N PHE A 300 15.39 -2.06 1.86
CA PHE A 300 14.24 -1.66 1.08
C PHE A 300 14.47 -0.25 0.56
N VAL A 301 14.64 -0.12 -0.76
CA VAL A 301 15.06 1.09 -1.44
C VAL A 301 13.87 1.65 -2.20
N VAL A 302 13.46 2.85 -1.84
CA VAL A 302 12.30 3.55 -2.41
C VAL A 302 12.72 4.87 -3.05
N ASP A 303 11.95 5.33 -4.03
CA ASP A 303 12.05 6.70 -4.53
C ASP A 303 11.27 7.64 -3.60
N ARG A 304 11.88 8.78 -3.23
CA ARG A 304 11.26 9.79 -2.36
C ARG A 304 10.00 10.40 -2.99
N LYS A 305 9.90 10.42 -4.31
CA LYS A 305 8.76 10.99 -5.06
C LYS A 305 7.50 10.16 -4.95
N ASP A 306 7.66 8.85 -4.96
CA ASP A 306 6.57 7.89 -4.96
C ASP A 306 6.05 7.64 -3.53
N LEU A 307 6.71 8.25 -2.55
CA LEU A 307 6.35 8.21 -1.14
C LEU A 307 5.41 9.36 -0.79
N ASP A 308 4.11 9.07 -0.78
CA ASP A 308 3.12 9.96 -0.18
C ASP A 308 3.27 10.03 1.35
N ARG A 309 2.62 11.02 1.98
CA ARG A 309 2.74 11.25 3.44
C ARG A 309 2.41 10.01 4.25
N GLN A 310 1.40 9.25 3.84
CA GLN A 310 0.95 8.06 4.55
C GLN A 310 2.00 6.95 4.51
N THR A 311 2.55 6.69 3.34
CA THR A 311 3.60 5.68 3.16
C THR A 311 4.85 6.04 3.96
N ARG A 312 5.20 7.33 4.03
CA ARG A 312 6.28 7.83 4.91
C ARG A 312 5.99 7.59 6.39
N GLU A 313 4.76 7.87 6.85
CA GLU A 313 4.35 7.64 8.24
C GLU A 313 4.41 6.16 8.63
N GLU A 314 3.95 5.25 7.75
CA GLU A 314 4.04 3.81 7.98
C GLU A 314 5.50 3.33 8.04
N PHE A 315 6.36 3.81 7.15
CA PHE A 315 7.78 3.44 7.20
C PHE A 315 8.48 4.01 8.42
N ASN A 316 8.15 5.23 8.84
CA ASN A 316 8.70 5.81 10.07
C ASN A 316 8.19 5.12 11.33
N ARG A 317 6.97 4.56 11.33
CA ARG A 317 6.49 3.70 12.43
C ARG A 317 7.18 2.35 12.47
N PHE A 318 7.42 1.74 11.30
CA PHE A 318 8.22 0.52 11.22
C PHE A 318 9.67 0.78 11.66
N GLN A 319 10.19 1.96 11.35
CA GLN A 319 11.57 2.33 11.55
C GLN A 319 11.74 3.85 11.62
N GLU A 320 11.89 4.37 12.83
CA GLU A 320 11.96 5.82 13.07
C GLU A 320 13.10 6.48 12.27
N GLY A 321 12.79 7.63 11.68
CA GLY A 321 13.75 8.46 10.95
C GLY A 321 14.25 7.89 9.61
N CYS A 322 13.63 6.83 9.09
CA CYS A 322 14.11 6.19 7.86
C CYS A 322 13.79 6.97 6.59
N VAL A 323 12.67 7.68 6.59
CA VAL A 323 12.25 8.58 5.52
C VAL A 323 12.20 10.02 6.06
N GLU A 324 13.32 10.49 6.62
CA GLU A 324 13.49 11.91 7.00
C GLU A 324 13.72 12.82 5.78
N GLU A 325 13.20 14.06 5.87
CA GLU A 325 13.41 15.17 4.93
C GLU A 325 14.89 15.58 4.80
N ASN A 326 15.67 15.38 5.86
CA ASN A 326 17.08 15.75 5.90
C ASN A 326 18.00 14.64 5.36
N THR A 327 19.04 15.05 4.62
CA THR A 327 20.07 14.22 3.99
C THR A 327 21.06 13.59 5.00
N ASN A 328 20.55 12.90 6.02
CA ASN A 328 21.40 12.25 7.03
C ASN A 328 21.90 10.87 6.56
N THR A 329 22.75 10.84 5.53
CA THR A 329 23.42 9.62 5.05
C THR A 329 24.25 8.95 6.15
N ALA A 330 24.72 9.70 7.15
CA ALA A 330 25.46 9.13 8.28
C ALA A 330 24.60 8.19 9.14
N ALA A 331 23.30 8.47 9.29
CA ALA A 331 22.36 7.60 9.99
C ALA A 331 22.19 6.26 9.25
N LEU A 332 22.05 6.29 7.92
CA LEU A 332 22.01 5.07 7.08
C LEU A 332 23.28 4.23 7.28
N VAL A 333 24.46 4.85 7.23
CA VAL A 333 25.74 4.14 7.38
C VAL A 333 25.91 3.53 8.77
N ARG A 334 25.55 4.26 9.84
CA ARG A 334 25.46 3.68 11.20
C ARG A 334 24.52 2.47 11.22
N ARG A 335 23.39 2.61 10.53
CA ARG A 335 22.35 1.61 10.29
C ARG A 335 22.93 0.27 9.79
N LEU A 336 23.64 0.42 8.69
CA LEU A 336 24.19 -0.69 7.93
C LEU A 336 25.26 -1.46 8.70
N VAL A 337 26.06 -0.79 9.53
CA VAL A 337 27.12 -1.45 10.32
C VAL A 337 26.64 -1.92 11.71
N SER A 338 25.40 -1.62 12.09
CA SER A 338 24.81 -2.04 13.37
C SER A 338 24.49 -3.54 13.36
N ASP A 339 24.81 -4.24 14.44
CA ASP A 339 24.42 -5.65 14.63
C ASP A 339 23.04 -5.79 15.32
N ASP A 340 22.34 -4.67 15.59
CA ASP A 340 21.00 -4.70 16.16
C ASP A 340 20.03 -5.42 15.20
N TYR A 341 19.24 -6.35 15.76
CA TYR A 341 18.18 -7.03 15.03
C TYR A 341 17.16 -6.04 14.45
N ALA A 342 16.93 -4.90 15.11
CA ALA A 342 16.11 -3.81 14.60
C ALA A 342 16.61 -3.31 13.23
N ASP A 343 17.93 -3.32 13.01
CA ASP A 343 18.61 -2.82 11.81
C ASP A 343 18.89 -3.91 10.76
N LYS A 344 18.29 -5.10 10.88
CA LYS A 344 18.43 -6.16 9.86
C LYS A 344 17.71 -5.84 8.56
N VAL A 345 16.57 -5.14 8.64
CA VAL A 345 15.86 -4.57 7.50
C VAL A 345 15.98 -3.06 7.60
N ILE A 346 16.41 -2.39 6.52
CA ILE A 346 16.61 -0.95 6.51
C ILE A 346 15.86 -0.34 5.33
N VAL A 347 14.85 0.48 5.63
CA VAL A 347 14.23 1.37 4.65
C VAL A 347 15.14 2.57 4.37
N THR A 348 15.39 2.88 3.09
CA THR A 348 16.17 4.06 2.67
C THR A 348 15.78 4.52 1.27
N THR A 349 16.26 5.70 0.87
CA THR A 349 16.08 6.20 -0.49
C THR A 349 17.27 5.83 -1.38
N ILE A 350 17.03 5.69 -2.68
CA ILE A 350 18.09 5.38 -3.66
C ILE A 350 19.25 6.38 -3.62
N GLN A 351 18.95 7.67 -3.43
CA GLN A 351 19.95 8.73 -3.39
C GLN A 351 20.85 8.64 -2.14
N LYS A 352 20.29 8.31 -0.96
CA LYS A 352 21.09 8.14 0.28
C LYS A 352 22.10 7.01 0.14
N LEU A 353 21.69 5.92 -0.51
CA LEU A 353 22.57 4.79 -0.79
C LEU A 353 23.66 5.14 -1.81
N GLY A 354 23.30 5.84 -2.91
CA GLY A 354 24.27 6.34 -3.89
C GLY A 354 25.34 7.25 -3.25
N LEU A 355 24.93 8.22 -2.44
CA LEU A 355 25.83 9.14 -1.72
C LEU A 355 26.77 8.44 -0.73
N ALA A 356 26.32 7.34 -0.12
CA ALA A 356 27.14 6.56 0.82
C ALA A 356 28.29 5.83 0.11
N LEU A 357 28.03 5.32 -1.11
CA LEU A 357 28.97 4.51 -1.89
C LEU A 357 29.86 5.33 -2.83
N ASP A 358 29.47 6.55 -3.19
CA ASP A 358 30.26 7.46 -4.05
C ASP A 358 31.41 8.13 -3.29
N GLU A 359 32.66 7.77 -3.61
CA GLU A 359 33.86 8.37 -3.01
C GLU A 359 34.02 9.87 -3.28
N THR A 360 33.42 10.37 -4.36
CA THR A 360 33.49 11.77 -4.74
C THR A 360 32.45 12.64 -4.02
N SER A 361 31.56 12.01 -3.24
CA SER A 361 30.53 12.70 -2.47
C SER A 361 31.15 13.64 -1.43
N LYS A 362 30.45 14.75 -1.15
CA LYS A 362 30.89 15.77 -0.17
C LYS A 362 31.21 15.18 1.21
N TYR A 363 30.51 14.11 1.61
CA TYR A 363 30.71 13.44 2.89
C TYR A 363 32.01 12.63 2.91
N ASN A 364 32.29 11.87 1.84
CA ASN A 364 33.51 11.10 1.72
C ASN A 364 34.74 12.01 1.55
N LYS A 365 34.62 13.11 0.81
CA LYS A 365 35.65 14.18 0.74
C LYS A 365 35.90 14.86 2.10
N ALA A 366 34.85 15.17 2.86
CA ALA A 366 34.96 15.75 4.20
C ALA A 366 35.55 14.78 5.23
N GLY A 367 35.23 13.48 5.13
CA GLY A 367 35.85 12.42 5.93
C GLY A 367 37.37 12.37 5.71
N ARG A 368 37.80 12.28 4.45
CA ARG A 368 39.22 12.30 4.07
C ARG A 368 39.94 13.55 4.55
N LYS A 369 39.34 14.74 4.36
CA LYS A 369 39.92 16.02 4.79
C LYS A 369 40.10 16.13 6.31
N ASN A 370 39.28 15.43 7.09
CA ASN A 370 39.31 15.43 8.55
C ASN A 370 39.97 14.17 9.14
N SER A 371 40.69 13.37 8.34
CA SER A 371 41.30 12.10 8.75
C SER A 371 40.33 11.11 9.42
N ARG A 372 39.07 11.10 9.00
CA ARG A 372 38.04 10.15 9.45
C ARG A 372 37.75 9.15 8.33
N ALA A 373 37.46 7.90 8.72
CA ALA A 373 37.04 6.88 7.78
C ALA A 373 35.83 7.36 6.96
N THR A 374 35.90 7.19 5.64
CA THR A 374 34.82 7.51 4.71
C THR A 374 33.63 6.58 4.95
N PHE A 375 32.44 6.94 4.46
CA PHE A 375 31.29 6.05 4.52
C PHE A 375 31.54 4.74 3.77
N LYS A 376 32.21 4.81 2.61
CA LYS A 376 32.60 3.62 1.85
C LYS A 376 33.53 2.70 2.65
N GLU A 377 34.56 3.24 3.28
CA GLU A 377 35.48 2.48 4.15
C GLU A 377 34.75 1.85 5.34
N ARG A 378 33.80 2.56 5.94
CA ARG A 378 32.99 2.02 7.05
C ARG A 378 32.07 0.87 6.61
N LEU A 379 31.63 0.86 5.35
CA LEU A 379 30.75 -0.17 4.80
C LEU A 379 31.54 -1.37 4.22
N GLU A 380 32.85 -1.25 4.04
CA GLU A 380 33.71 -2.29 3.47
C GLU A 380 33.56 -3.67 4.13
N PRO A 381 33.39 -3.79 5.48
CA PRO A 381 33.14 -5.07 6.13
C PRO A 381 31.87 -5.81 5.66
N LEU A 382 30.95 -5.09 4.99
CA LEU A 382 29.69 -5.62 4.47
C LEU A 382 29.79 -6.08 3.02
N ALA A 383 30.86 -5.74 2.29
CA ALA A 383 31.00 -6.01 0.85
C ALA A 383 30.83 -7.51 0.52
N ASP A 384 31.45 -8.38 1.33
CA ASP A 384 31.41 -9.84 1.18
C ASP A 384 30.25 -10.53 1.89
N LYS A 385 29.34 -9.77 2.50
CA LYS A 385 28.15 -10.30 3.17
C LYS A 385 27.02 -10.52 2.18
N ARG A 386 26.11 -11.44 2.53
CA ARG A 386 24.93 -11.73 1.73
C ARG A 386 23.85 -10.67 1.98
N MET A 387 23.85 -9.65 1.14
CA MET A 387 22.92 -8.52 1.21
C MET A 387 21.74 -8.73 0.26
N VAL A 388 20.56 -8.27 0.64
CA VAL A 388 19.39 -8.22 -0.25
C VAL A 388 18.98 -6.77 -0.45
N PHE A 389 18.69 -6.39 -1.69
CA PHE A 389 18.14 -5.09 -2.04
C PHE A 389 16.81 -5.28 -2.72
N ILE A 390 15.76 -4.66 -2.20
CA ILE A 390 14.43 -4.63 -2.82
C ILE A 390 14.14 -3.19 -3.24
N PHE A 391 13.98 -2.97 -4.53
CA PHE A 391 13.72 -1.67 -5.13
C PHE A 391 12.25 -1.54 -5.51
N ASP A 392 11.58 -0.51 -5.01
CA ASP A 392 10.25 -0.13 -5.46
C ASP A 392 10.35 0.81 -6.67
N GLU A 393 9.48 0.64 -7.67
CA GLU A 393 9.45 1.39 -8.94
C GLU A 393 10.80 1.51 -9.66
N CYS A 394 11.44 0.38 -9.93
CA CYS A 394 12.84 0.29 -10.37
C CYS A 394 13.14 0.65 -11.84
N HIS A 395 12.27 1.40 -12.52
CA HIS A 395 12.34 1.70 -13.97
C HIS A 395 12.96 3.08 -14.32
N ARG A 396 13.61 3.77 -13.38
CA ARG A 396 14.05 5.18 -13.56
C ARG A 396 15.48 5.35 -14.06
N SER A 397 15.77 6.49 -14.68
CA SER A 397 17.07 6.86 -15.28
C SER A 397 18.25 6.86 -14.30
N GLN A 398 18.02 7.23 -13.03
CA GLN A 398 19.07 7.20 -11.98
C GLN A 398 19.45 5.78 -11.53
N PHE A 399 18.64 4.79 -11.90
CA PHE A 399 18.81 3.42 -11.46
C PHE A 399 20.07 2.78 -12.03
N GLY A 400 20.42 3.05 -13.30
CA GLY A 400 21.55 2.39 -13.97
C GLY A 400 22.90 2.57 -13.25
N GLN A 401 23.25 3.82 -12.92
CA GLN A 401 24.55 4.13 -12.30
C GLN A 401 24.61 3.68 -10.84
N THR A 402 23.53 3.89 -10.08
CA THR A 402 23.44 3.49 -8.68
C THR A 402 23.44 1.96 -8.56
N HIS A 403 22.72 1.26 -9.43
CA HIS A 403 22.70 -0.20 -9.51
C HIS A 403 24.10 -0.77 -9.77
N GLN A 404 24.85 -0.19 -10.72
CA GLN A 404 26.21 -0.62 -11.00
C GLN A 404 27.14 -0.39 -9.79
N THR A 405 27.00 0.75 -9.12
CA THR A 405 27.77 1.06 -7.91
C THR A 405 27.49 0.05 -6.80
N ILE A 406 26.23 -0.31 -6.57
CA ILE A 406 25.81 -1.32 -5.58
C ILE A 406 26.39 -2.68 -5.94
N ARG A 407 26.24 -3.14 -7.20
CA ARG A 407 26.79 -4.43 -7.67
C ARG A 407 28.30 -4.52 -7.49
N ASN A 408 29.01 -3.43 -7.79
CA ASN A 408 30.47 -3.39 -7.67
C ASN A 408 30.91 -3.43 -6.21
N PHE A 409 30.16 -2.79 -5.29
CA PHE A 409 30.49 -2.75 -3.87
C PHE A 409 30.05 -4.01 -3.11
N PHE A 410 28.90 -4.59 -3.47
CA PHE A 410 28.32 -5.79 -2.86
C PHE A 410 28.22 -6.92 -3.89
N PRO A 411 29.32 -7.61 -4.24
CA PRO A 411 29.32 -8.64 -5.29
C PRO A 411 28.44 -9.86 -4.97
N LYS A 412 28.14 -10.13 -3.69
CA LYS A 412 27.25 -11.21 -3.24
C LYS A 412 25.82 -10.77 -2.97
N ALA A 413 25.46 -9.54 -3.35
CA ALA A 413 24.10 -9.05 -3.17
C ALA A 413 23.13 -9.70 -4.16
N GLN A 414 21.90 -9.95 -3.70
CA GLN A 414 20.75 -10.24 -4.56
C GLN A 414 19.85 -9.01 -4.64
N LEU A 415 19.51 -8.61 -5.86
CA LEU A 415 18.77 -7.39 -6.19
C LEU A 415 17.40 -7.79 -6.76
N PHE A 416 16.34 -7.25 -6.15
CA PHE A 416 14.96 -7.48 -6.56
C PHE A 416 14.28 -6.16 -6.91
N GLY A 417 13.64 -6.09 -8.07
CA GLY A 417 12.95 -4.88 -8.54
C GLY A 417 11.45 -5.08 -8.66
N PHE A 418 10.65 -4.11 -8.23
CA PHE A 418 9.22 -4.05 -8.51
C PHE A 418 8.97 -2.97 -9.56
N THR A 419 8.21 -3.28 -10.61
CA THR A 419 7.87 -2.30 -11.65
C THR A 419 6.51 -2.58 -12.28
N GLY A 420 5.75 -1.53 -12.59
CA GLY A 420 4.55 -1.61 -13.44
C GLY A 420 4.86 -1.49 -14.93
N THR A 421 6.01 -0.90 -15.26
CA THR A 421 6.43 -0.54 -16.61
C THR A 421 7.85 -1.08 -16.85
N PRO A 422 8.01 -2.40 -17.04
CA PRO A 422 9.31 -2.96 -17.40
C PRO A 422 9.84 -2.33 -18.70
N ILE A 423 11.16 -2.12 -18.74
CA ILE A 423 11.88 -1.66 -19.91
C ILE A 423 12.28 -2.89 -20.71
N PHE A 424 11.71 -3.02 -21.90
CA PHE A 424 12.01 -4.01 -22.90
C PHE A 424 12.88 -3.39 -24.01
N PRO A 425 13.51 -4.20 -24.87
CA PRO A 425 14.26 -3.68 -26.02
C PRO A 425 13.47 -2.69 -26.89
N GLU A 426 12.15 -2.88 -27.00
CA GLU A 426 11.26 -2.08 -27.86
C GLU A 426 10.96 -0.68 -27.31
N ASN A 427 11.01 -0.50 -25.98
CA ASN A 427 10.72 0.78 -25.30
C ASN A 427 11.96 1.41 -24.64
N ALA A 428 13.13 0.79 -24.81
CA ALA A 428 14.42 1.34 -24.38
C ALA A 428 14.79 2.58 -25.23
N THR A 429 14.28 3.74 -24.84
CA THR A 429 14.60 5.02 -25.49
C THR A 429 16.07 5.37 -25.26
N ALA A 430 16.82 5.65 -26.32
CA ALA A 430 18.19 6.15 -26.20
C ALA A 430 18.15 7.62 -25.75
N ARG A 431 18.86 7.98 -24.67
CA ARG A 431 19.15 9.39 -24.34
C ARG A 431 20.60 9.69 -24.70
N GLN A 432 20.82 10.76 -25.46
CA GLN A 432 22.16 11.33 -25.62
C GLN A 432 22.48 12.13 -24.37
N ILE A 433 23.56 11.75 -23.68
CA ILE A 433 24.18 12.56 -22.65
C ILE A 433 25.65 12.72 -23.06
N ASP A 434 26.09 13.97 -23.22
CA ASP A 434 27.49 14.33 -23.48
C ASP A 434 28.12 13.66 -24.73
N GLY A 435 27.37 13.59 -25.83
CA GLY A 435 27.88 13.02 -27.10
C GLY A 435 28.06 11.50 -27.09
N SER A 436 27.68 10.81 -26.01
CA SER A 436 27.62 9.35 -25.93
C SER A 436 26.16 8.87 -25.97
N ILE A 437 25.89 7.90 -26.85
CA ILE A 437 24.58 7.22 -26.91
C ILE A 437 24.58 6.16 -25.81
N ALA A 438 23.93 6.43 -24.68
CA ALA A 438 23.64 5.41 -23.69
C ALA A 438 22.24 4.84 -23.99
N THR A 439 22.18 3.60 -24.46
CA THR A 439 20.93 2.81 -24.49
C THR A 439 20.48 2.57 -23.04
N LEU A 440 19.21 2.86 -22.73
CA LEU A 440 18.60 2.42 -21.47
C LEU A 440 18.75 0.91 -21.36
N ARG A 441 19.36 0.41 -20.28
CA ARG A 441 19.43 -1.02 -20.00
C ARG A 441 18.02 -1.55 -19.77
N THR A 442 17.72 -2.73 -20.30
CA THR A 442 16.41 -3.35 -20.08
C THR A 442 16.25 -3.73 -18.60
N THR A 443 15.01 -3.89 -18.14
CA THR A 443 14.75 -4.41 -16.79
C THR A 443 15.36 -5.79 -16.61
N GLN A 444 15.37 -6.61 -17.66
CA GLN A 444 16.04 -7.90 -17.67
C GLN A 444 17.57 -7.79 -17.54
N ASP A 445 18.22 -6.80 -18.15
CA ASP A 445 19.66 -6.59 -17.95
C ASP A 445 20.01 -6.21 -16.50
N LEU A 446 19.13 -5.45 -15.86
CA LEU A 446 19.32 -4.98 -14.49
C LEU A 446 19.02 -6.06 -13.45
N PHE A 447 17.97 -6.86 -13.67
CA PHE A 447 17.44 -7.77 -12.66
C PHE A 447 17.44 -9.25 -13.07
N GLN A 448 17.84 -9.58 -14.29
CA GLN A 448 18.03 -10.93 -14.83
C GLN A 448 16.73 -11.70 -15.10
N SER A 449 15.95 -12.02 -14.08
CA SER A 449 14.81 -12.95 -14.21
C SER A 449 13.48 -12.31 -13.81
N GLU A 450 12.45 -12.51 -14.62
CA GLU A 450 11.07 -12.26 -14.18
C GLU A 450 10.66 -13.35 -13.19
N LEU A 451 10.36 -12.98 -11.95
CA LEU A 451 9.97 -13.94 -10.91
C LEU A 451 8.46 -14.15 -10.85
N HIS A 452 7.68 -13.11 -11.16
CA HIS A 452 6.22 -13.17 -11.17
C HIS A 452 5.65 -11.97 -11.94
N ALA A 453 4.53 -12.17 -12.64
CA ALA A 453 3.80 -11.11 -13.35
C ALA A 453 2.32 -11.04 -12.98
N TYR A 454 1.82 -9.81 -12.87
CA TYR A 454 0.42 -9.44 -12.74
C TYR A 454 0.18 -8.17 -13.55
N THR A 455 -0.22 -8.34 -14.80
CA THR A 455 -0.30 -7.28 -15.81
C THR A 455 -1.61 -6.49 -15.68
N ILE A 456 -1.73 -5.43 -16.49
CA ILE A 456 -2.95 -4.63 -16.53
C ILE A 456 -4.17 -5.42 -17.02
N THR A 457 -3.98 -6.44 -17.87
CA THR A 457 -5.08 -7.30 -18.34
C THR A 457 -5.67 -8.08 -17.19
N HIS A 458 -4.83 -8.73 -16.37
CA HIS A 458 -5.29 -9.42 -15.16
C HIS A 458 -5.99 -8.45 -14.19
N ALA A 459 -5.44 -7.24 -14.02
CA ALA A 459 -6.01 -6.25 -13.11
C ALA A 459 -7.39 -5.73 -13.53
N ILE A 460 -7.62 -5.56 -14.83
CA ILE A 460 -8.92 -5.17 -15.38
C ILE A 460 -9.92 -6.33 -15.30
N GLU A 461 -9.50 -7.56 -15.61
CA GLU A 461 -10.33 -8.76 -15.51
C GLU A 461 -10.81 -9.00 -14.08
N ASP A 462 -9.90 -8.82 -13.13
CA ASP A 462 -10.16 -8.94 -11.69
C ASP A 462 -10.96 -7.79 -11.10
N LYS A 463 -11.21 -6.72 -11.87
CA LYS A 463 -11.80 -5.45 -11.40
C LYS A 463 -11.01 -4.81 -10.24
N ASN A 464 -9.71 -5.08 -10.21
CA ASN A 464 -8.77 -4.47 -9.26
C ASN A 464 -8.27 -3.10 -9.74
N VAL A 465 -8.37 -2.83 -11.05
CA VAL A 465 -8.04 -1.55 -11.70
C VAL A 465 -9.14 -1.22 -12.73
N LEU A 466 -9.47 0.06 -12.88
CA LEU A 466 -10.46 0.54 -13.85
C LEU A 466 -9.93 0.48 -15.29
N ARG A 467 -10.86 0.43 -16.26
CA ARG A 467 -10.53 0.49 -17.69
C ARG A 467 -10.23 1.93 -18.10
N PHE A 468 -9.44 2.08 -19.16
CA PHE A 468 -9.22 3.39 -19.78
C PHE A 468 -10.26 3.67 -20.85
N HIS A 469 -10.79 4.89 -20.83
CA HIS A 469 -11.52 5.49 -21.94
C HIS A 469 -10.60 6.56 -22.56
N VAL A 470 -10.12 6.34 -23.77
CA VAL A 470 -9.16 7.23 -24.43
C VAL A 470 -9.82 7.89 -25.62
N ASP A 471 -10.03 9.20 -25.51
CA ASP A 471 -10.52 10.05 -26.59
C ASP A 471 -9.46 11.05 -27.03
N TYR A 472 -9.38 11.26 -28.34
CA TYR A 472 -8.51 12.29 -28.92
C TYR A 472 -9.37 13.48 -29.31
N PHE A 473 -9.26 14.57 -28.56
CA PHE A 473 -9.89 15.83 -28.95
C PHE A 473 -9.14 16.42 -30.15
N LYS A 474 -9.88 16.67 -31.24
CA LYS A 474 -9.38 17.40 -32.40
C LYS A 474 -10.16 18.70 -32.50
N PRO A 475 -9.50 19.86 -32.65
CA PRO A 475 -10.20 21.10 -32.93
C PRO A 475 -10.99 20.99 -34.24
N ASP A 476 -12.22 21.48 -34.26
CA ASP A 476 -13.03 21.52 -35.48
C ASP A 476 -12.50 22.59 -36.46
N GLY A 477 -12.44 22.27 -37.76
CA GLY A 477 -12.10 23.21 -38.85
C GLY A 477 -11.14 22.67 -39.92
N GLU A 478 -11.10 23.32 -41.09
CA GLU A 478 -10.23 22.94 -42.22
C GLU A 478 -8.73 23.24 -41.97
N ASN A 479 -8.41 24.13 -41.02
CA ASN A 479 -7.06 24.46 -40.57
C ASN A 479 -6.99 24.41 -39.04
N PRO A 480 -6.90 23.23 -38.42
CA PRO A 480 -6.79 23.12 -36.97
C PRO A 480 -5.53 23.87 -36.49
N PRO A 481 -5.62 24.70 -35.45
CA PRO A 481 -4.46 25.42 -34.93
C PRO A 481 -3.38 24.43 -34.48
N ARG A 482 -2.11 24.78 -34.71
CA ARG A 482 -1.01 23.86 -34.41
C ARG A 482 -0.88 23.68 -32.89
N PRO A 483 -0.50 22.49 -32.40
CA PRO A 483 -0.20 22.30 -30.98
C PRO A 483 0.80 23.36 -30.49
N GLY A 484 0.45 24.08 -29.44
CA GLY A 484 1.28 25.14 -28.84
C GLY A 484 0.85 26.58 -29.16
N GLU A 485 -0.05 26.82 -30.11
CA GLU A 485 -0.59 28.16 -30.37
C GLU A 485 -1.63 28.59 -29.31
N THR A 486 -1.65 29.87 -28.91
CA THR A 486 -2.57 30.40 -27.88
C THR A 486 -4.05 30.15 -28.20
N LEU A 487 -4.43 30.21 -29.48
CA LEU A 487 -5.78 29.89 -29.96
C LEU A 487 -6.16 28.42 -29.71
N ALA A 488 -5.20 27.49 -29.86
CA ALA A 488 -5.42 26.09 -29.51
C ALA A 488 -5.58 25.91 -28.00
N LYS A 489 -4.77 26.60 -27.18
CA LYS A 489 -4.86 26.52 -25.71
C LYS A 489 -6.20 27.01 -25.16
N ARG A 490 -6.73 28.11 -25.71
CA ARG A 490 -8.05 28.63 -25.33
C ARG A 490 -9.17 27.64 -25.65
N ALA A 491 -9.15 27.06 -26.86
CA ALA A 491 -10.13 26.05 -27.26
C ALA A 491 -10.08 24.80 -26.36
N VAL A 492 -8.90 24.38 -25.91
CA VAL A 492 -8.73 23.30 -24.93
C VAL A 492 -9.38 23.66 -23.60
N ILE A 493 -9.15 24.88 -23.07
CA ILE A 493 -9.77 25.34 -21.82
C ILE A 493 -11.29 25.40 -21.95
N ASP A 494 -11.82 25.96 -23.04
CA ASP A 494 -13.26 26.04 -23.26
C ASP A 494 -13.89 24.65 -23.26
N ALA A 495 -13.28 23.69 -23.97
CA ALA A 495 -13.73 22.30 -23.97
C ALA A 495 -13.66 21.63 -22.59
N ILE A 496 -12.64 21.95 -21.79
CA ILE A 496 -12.54 21.47 -20.39
C ILE A 496 -13.68 22.04 -19.57
N LEU A 497 -13.89 23.36 -19.58
CA LEU A 497 -14.93 24.03 -18.80
C LEU A 497 -16.34 23.53 -19.16
N ASP A 498 -16.58 23.22 -20.43
CA ASP A 498 -17.89 22.72 -20.89
C ASP A 498 -18.16 21.26 -20.50
N LYS A 499 -17.11 20.45 -20.31
CA LYS A 499 -17.23 18.99 -20.09
C LYS A 499 -16.88 18.56 -18.67
N HIS A 500 -16.21 19.38 -17.89
CA HIS A 500 -15.62 18.98 -16.60
C HIS A 500 -16.66 18.42 -15.64
N ASP A 501 -17.80 19.09 -15.47
CA ASP A 501 -18.83 18.65 -14.53
C ASP A 501 -19.39 17.28 -14.91
N ALA A 502 -19.72 17.07 -16.19
CA ALA A 502 -20.19 15.77 -16.68
C ALA A 502 -19.12 14.67 -16.56
N ALA A 503 -17.87 14.97 -16.91
CA ALA A 503 -16.76 14.01 -16.87
C ALA A 503 -16.36 13.59 -15.45
N THR A 504 -16.56 14.47 -14.47
CA THR A 504 -16.18 14.24 -13.06
C THR A 504 -17.37 13.91 -12.16
N GLY A 505 -18.54 13.63 -12.74
CA GLY A 505 -19.75 13.31 -11.99
C GLY A 505 -20.21 14.44 -11.08
N GLU A 506 -20.39 15.63 -11.64
CA GLU A 506 -20.74 16.87 -10.95
C GLU A 506 -19.70 17.27 -9.88
N ARG A 507 -18.41 17.22 -10.25
CA ARG A 507 -17.27 17.45 -9.36
C ARG A 507 -17.25 16.53 -8.15
N ARG A 508 -17.78 15.31 -8.29
CA ARG A 508 -17.59 14.21 -7.34
C ARG A 508 -16.16 13.70 -7.39
N PHE A 509 -15.55 13.70 -8.57
CA PHE A 509 -14.12 13.46 -8.80
C PHE A 509 -13.42 14.80 -9.12
N ASN A 510 -12.10 14.83 -9.05
CA ASN A 510 -11.31 15.95 -9.60
C ASN A 510 -10.57 15.50 -10.88
N ALA A 511 -9.60 16.27 -11.36
CA ALA A 511 -8.85 15.92 -12.57
C ALA A 511 -7.40 16.43 -12.53
N LEU A 512 -6.50 15.72 -13.23
CA LEU A 512 -5.18 16.23 -13.58
C LEU A 512 -5.18 16.78 -15.01
N PHE A 513 -4.46 17.88 -15.22
CA PHE A 513 -4.20 18.44 -16.54
C PHE A 513 -2.69 18.48 -16.79
N ALA A 514 -2.19 17.43 -17.45
CA ALA A 514 -0.76 17.28 -17.77
C ALA A 514 -0.37 18.11 -18.99
N THR A 515 0.69 18.91 -18.88
CA THR A 515 1.21 19.78 -19.94
C THR A 515 2.60 19.37 -20.38
N ALA A 516 3.01 19.74 -21.59
CA ALA A 516 4.29 19.31 -22.17
C ALA A 516 5.52 19.98 -21.53
N SER A 517 5.35 21.16 -20.93
CA SER A 517 6.43 21.93 -20.30
C SER A 517 5.93 22.82 -19.17
N ILE A 518 6.85 23.33 -18.35
CA ILE A 518 6.59 24.37 -17.33
C ILE A 518 6.01 25.63 -17.97
N ASN A 519 6.49 26.01 -19.16
CA ASN A 519 5.98 27.19 -19.86
C ASN A 519 4.50 27.00 -20.23
N ASP A 520 4.13 25.81 -20.72
CA ASP A 520 2.73 25.49 -20.99
C ASP A 520 1.89 25.51 -19.71
N ALA A 521 2.38 24.94 -18.61
CA ALA A 521 1.66 24.94 -17.33
C ALA A 521 1.36 26.37 -16.84
N ILE A 522 2.34 27.27 -16.94
CA ILE A 522 2.20 28.70 -16.58
C ILE A 522 1.15 29.37 -17.47
N GLU A 523 1.28 29.23 -18.80
CA GLU A 523 0.37 29.83 -19.76
C GLU A 523 -1.07 29.33 -19.59
N TYR A 524 -1.26 28.02 -19.38
CA TYR A 524 -2.58 27.45 -19.13
C TYR A 524 -3.18 27.95 -17.81
N HIS A 525 -2.39 28.06 -16.74
CA HIS A 525 -2.88 28.57 -15.46
C HIS A 525 -3.38 30.02 -15.58
N GLU A 526 -2.61 30.88 -16.24
CA GLU A 526 -3.01 32.26 -16.50
C GLU A 526 -4.26 32.34 -17.40
N LEU A 527 -4.30 31.52 -18.45
CA LEU A 527 -5.41 31.52 -19.41
C LEU A 527 -6.71 30.96 -18.78
N PHE A 528 -6.63 29.95 -17.91
CA PHE A 528 -7.78 29.51 -17.11
C PHE A 528 -8.37 30.65 -16.28
N LYS A 529 -7.51 31.45 -15.62
CA LYS A 529 -7.94 32.60 -14.83
C LYS A 529 -8.66 33.64 -15.69
N GLN A 530 -8.12 33.94 -16.87
CA GLN A 530 -8.70 34.89 -17.82
C GLN A 530 -10.04 34.40 -18.37
N VAL A 531 -10.10 33.18 -18.93
CA VAL A 531 -11.32 32.63 -19.56
C VAL A 531 -12.45 32.47 -18.54
N GLN A 532 -12.15 32.00 -17.32
CA GLN A 532 -13.18 31.89 -16.28
C GLN A 532 -13.72 33.25 -15.84
N ALA A 533 -12.88 34.29 -15.76
CA ALA A 533 -13.32 35.64 -15.44
C ALA A 533 -14.21 36.22 -16.56
N GLU A 534 -13.87 35.98 -17.83
CA GLU A 534 -14.70 36.35 -18.97
C GLU A 534 -16.07 35.63 -18.95
N ARG A 535 -16.08 34.31 -18.67
CA ARG A 535 -17.33 33.55 -18.55
C ARG A 535 -18.18 34.02 -17.38
N GLN A 536 -17.58 34.28 -16.22
CA GLN A 536 -18.30 34.78 -15.06
C GLN A 536 -18.88 36.19 -15.28
N ALA A 537 -18.22 37.02 -16.09
CA ALA A 537 -18.77 38.31 -16.48
C ALA A 537 -19.95 38.19 -17.46
N GLY A 538 -19.97 37.14 -18.30
CA GLY A 538 -21.05 36.84 -19.25
C GLY A 538 -22.22 36.04 -18.66
N ASP A 539 -21.95 35.23 -17.64
CA ASP A 539 -22.91 34.36 -16.95
C ASP A 539 -22.66 34.39 -15.43
N PRO A 540 -23.46 35.14 -14.66
CA PRO A 540 -23.31 35.22 -13.21
C PRO A 540 -23.53 33.90 -12.46
N GLU A 541 -24.22 32.92 -13.06
CA GLU A 541 -24.46 31.60 -12.47
C GLU A 541 -23.28 30.64 -12.70
N PHE A 542 -22.34 31.01 -13.57
CA PHE A 542 -21.13 30.23 -13.81
C PHE A 542 -20.29 30.12 -12.54
N VAL A 543 -20.07 28.89 -12.08
CA VAL A 543 -19.20 28.59 -10.93
C VAL A 543 -17.81 28.19 -11.43
N PRO A 544 -16.77 29.04 -11.23
CA PRO A 544 -15.42 28.75 -11.70
C PRO A 544 -14.86 27.46 -11.10
N LEU A 545 -14.00 26.77 -11.85
CA LEU A 545 -13.20 25.66 -11.36
C LEU A 545 -12.07 26.17 -10.47
N LYS A 546 -11.79 25.42 -9.41
CA LYS A 546 -10.67 25.63 -8.50
C LYS A 546 -9.41 25.00 -9.08
N VAL A 547 -8.72 25.76 -9.92
CA VAL A 547 -7.49 25.33 -10.62
C VAL A 547 -6.25 25.59 -9.75
N ALA A 548 -5.43 24.57 -9.51
CA ALA A 548 -4.08 24.69 -8.94
C ALA A 548 -3.03 24.28 -9.99
N ALA A 549 -1.77 24.66 -9.79
CA ALA A 549 -0.68 24.24 -10.67
C ALA A 549 0.55 23.85 -9.86
N VAL A 550 1.24 22.77 -10.26
CA VAL A 550 2.42 22.30 -9.55
C VAL A 550 3.50 21.81 -10.51
N PHE A 551 4.68 22.40 -10.36
CA PHE A 551 5.92 22.08 -11.06
C PHE A 551 7.09 22.58 -10.21
N SER A 552 8.27 22.00 -10.39
CA SER A 552 9.46 22.27 -9.58
C SER A 552 9.98 23.68 -9.79
N PRO A 553 10.36 24.38 -8.70
CA PRO A 553 11.06 25.64 -8.82
C PRO A 553 12.48 25.43 -9.39
N PRO A 554 13.11 26.46 -9.97
CA PRO A 554 14.54 26.46 -10.24
C PRO A 554 15.36 26.19 -8.97
N ALA A 555 16.40 25.36 -9.04
CA ALA A 555 17.17 24.96 -7.88
C ALA A 555 17.85 26.11 -7.11
N GLU A 556 18.47 27.07 -7.82
CA GLU A 556 19.16 28.25 -7.23
C GLU A 556 20.06 27.95 -6.00
N GLY A 557 20.65 26.76 -5.94
CA GLY A 557 21.49 26.33 -4.81
C GLY A 557 20.73 25.77 -3.60
N ASN A 558 19.39 25.75 -3.62
CA ASN A 558 18.59 24.93 -2.70
C ASN A 558 18.78 23.45 -3.06
N LYS A 559 19.41 22.70 -2.15
CA LYS A 559 19.76 21.29 -2.37
C LYS A 559 18.55 20.38 -2.47
N ASP A 560 17.46 20.71 -1.77
CA ASP A 560 16.25 19.90 -1.79
C ASP A 560 15.52 20.05 -3.13
N VAL A 561 15.50 21.26 -3.67
CA VAL A 561 14.96 21.54 -5.02
C VAL A 561 15.88 20.96 -6.10
N GLN A 562 17.19 21.09 -5.97
CA GLN A 562 18.14 20.49 -6.90
C GLN A 562 17.93 18.98 -7.00
N GLN A 563 17.79 18.32 -5.86
CA GLN A 563 17.50 16.89 -5.80
C GLN A 563 16.13 16.55 -6.43
N LEU A 564 15.10 17.35 -6.16
CA LEU A 564 13.77 17.17 -6.77
C LEU A 564 13.83 17.22 -8.30
N GLN A 565 14.61 18.16 -8.87
CA GLN A 565 14.78 18.33 -10.31
C GLN A 565 15.58 17.21 -10.96
N GLU A 566 16.63 16.67 -10.30
CA GLU A 566 17.40 15.53 -10.84
C GLU A 566 16.53 14.31 -11.18
N ASP A 567 15.38 14.21 -10.52
CA ASP A 567 14.41 13.16 -10.71
C ASP A 567 13.29 13.56 -11.72
N LEU A 568 13.14 14.84 -12.12
CA LEU A 568 12.12 15.39 -13.06
C LEU A 568 12.82 15.86 -14.35
N PRO A 569 13.13 14.97 -15.30
CA PRO A 569 14.01 15.34 -16.40
C PRO A 569 13.46 16.46 -17.29
N GLN A 570 12.15 16.47 -17.56
CA GLN A 570 11.53 17.51 -18.38
C GLN A 570 11.56 18.84 -17.64
N GLU A 571 11.16 18.85 -16.37
CA GLU A 571 11.15 20.08 -15.57
C GLU A 571 12.55 20.62 -15.26
N LEU A 572 13.56 19.75 -15.14
CA LEU A 572 14.96 20.14 -15.02
C LEU A 572 15.44 20.85 -16.28
N GLU A 573 15.17 20.28 -17.46
CA GLU A 573 15.51 20.88 -18.74
C GLU A 573 14.79 22.23 -18.93
N ASP A 574 13.50 22.26 -18.61
CA ASP A 574 12.72 23.49 -18.64
C ASP A 574 13.37 24.55 -17.74
N ASN A 575 13.67 24.24 -16.47
CA ASN A 575 14.22 25.21 -15.53
C ASN A 575 15.62 25.74 -15.91
N GLN A 576 16.31 25.18 -16.90
CA GLN A 576 17.53 25.76 -17.47
C GLN A 576 17.23 26.98 -18.36
N GLN A 577 16.02 27.06 -18.92
CA GLN A 577 15.59 28.13 -19.79
C GLN A 577 14.75 29.16 -19.01
N GLU A 578 15.24 30.39 -18.93
CA GLU A 578 14.61 31.52 -18.26
C GLU A 578 14.13 31.24 -16.81
N PRO A 579 15.02 30.73 -15.92
CA PRO A 579 14.66 30.31 -14.56
C PRO A 579 13.97 31.42 -13.74
N ASP A 580 14.44 32.68 -13.86
CA ASP A 580 13.86 33.80 -13.13
C ASP A 580 12.38 34.03 -13.48
N LYS A 581 12.00 33.86 -14.75
CA LYS A 581 10.59 34.00 -15.17
C LYS A 581 9.73 32.90 -14.57
N LYS A 582 10.22 31.65 -14.58
CA LYS A 582 9.51 30.49 -14.01
C LYS A 582 9.31 30.63 -12.51
N LYS A 583 10.33 31.16 -11.82
CA LYS A 583 10.28 31.45 -10.39
C LYS A 583 9.24 32.51 -10.05
N GLU A 584 9.23 33.63 -10.77
CA GLU A 584 8.24 34.69 -10.53
C GLU A 584 6.81 34.22 -10.85
N ALA A 585 6.62 33.45 -11.92
CA ALA A 585 5.35 32.83 -12.25
C ALA A 585 4.88 31.87 -11.13
N LEU A 586 5.76 31.00 -10.64
CA LEU A 586 5.42 30.08 -9.55
C LEU A 586 5.08 30.82 -8.24
N LYS A 587 5.77 31.91 -7.92
CA LYS A 587 5.41 32.77 -6.78
C LYS A 587 4.00 33.34 -6.93
N ALA A 588 3.64 33.81 -8.12
CA ALA A 588 2.29 34.32 -8.40
C ALA A 588 1.23 33.21 -8.25
N ILE A 589 1.51 32.01 -8.76
CA ILE A 589 0.64 30.82 -8.60
C ILE A 589 0.44 30.47 -7.13
N ILE A 590 1.52 30.44 -6.33
CA ILE A 590 1.45 30.17 -4.88
C ILE A 590 0.69 31.27 -4.15
N ALA A 591 0.85 32.54 -4.55
CA ALA A 591 0.11 33.65 -3.97
C ALA A 591 -1.40 33.54 -4.25
N ASP A 592 -1.80 33.21 -5.48
CA ASP A 592 -3.20 32.95 -5.86
C ASP A 592 -3.77 31.77 -5.05
N TYR A 593 -2.99 30.70 -4.88
CA TYR A 593 -3.37 29.55 -4.06
C TYR A 593 -3.58 29.93 -2.59
N ASN A 594 -2.63 30.68 -2.01
CA ASN A 594 -2.71 31.17 -0.64
C ASN A 594 -3.94 32.05 -0.41
N ALA A 595 -4.23 32.95 -1.35
CA ALA A 595 -5.41 33.79 -1.30
C ALA A 595 -6.70 32.96 -1.33
N ARG A 596 -6.77 31.93 -2.19
CA ARG A 596 -7.95 31.05 -2.29
C ARG A 596 -8.19 30.24 -1.02
N TYR A 597 -7.14 29.63 -0.46
CA TYR A 597 -7.30 28.65 0.61
C TYR A 597 -7.03 29.21 2.02
N GLY A 598 -6.55 30.45 2.13
CA GLY A 598 -6.15 31.07 3.39
C GLY A 598 -4.91 30.41 3.98
N THR A 599 -3.93 30.08 3.15
CA THR A 599 -2.64 29.49 3.54
C THR A 599 -1.52 30.52 3.41
N ASN A 600 -0.29 30.16 3.84
CA ASN A 600 0.88 31.05 3.79
C ASN A 600 2.12 30.33 3.27
N HIS A 601 1.97 29.56 2.19
CA HIS A 601 3.07 28.83 1.56
C HIS A 601 4.03 29.78 0.85
N SER A 602 5.29 29.37 0.74
CA SER A 602 6.32 30.12 0.00
C SER A 602 7.15 29.20 -0.90
N ILE A 603 7.81 29.78 -1.90
CA ILE A 603 8.70 29.01 -2.78
C ILE A 603 9.90 28.40 -2.04
N GLY A 604 10.34 29.01 -0.93
CA GLY A 604 11.40 28.47 -0.09
C GLY A 604 10.99 27.20 0.64
N GLU A 605 9.68 27.02 0.87
CA GLU A 605 9.06 25.88 1.52
C GLU A 605 8.17 25.10 0.52
N PHE A 606 8.64 24.96 -0.72
CA PHE A 606 7.87 24.37 -1.82
C PHE A 606 7.32 22.98 -1.50
N ASP A 607 8.03 22.16 -0.72
CA ASP A 607 7.53 20.83 -0.33
C ASP A 607 6.24 20.92 0.49
N ALA A 608 6.13 21.90 1.40
CA ALA A 608 4.91 22.11 2.18
C ALA A 608 3.73 22.53 1.29
N TYR A 609 3.98 23.36 0.27
CA TYR A 609 3.01 23.70 -0.75
C TYR A 609 2.56 22.45 -1.53
N TYR A 610 3.51 21.65 -2.02
CA TYR A 610 3.25 20.44 -2.77
C TYR A 610 2.45 19.40 -1.97
N GLN A 611 2.77 19.23 -0.68
CA GLN A 611 2.03 18.36 0.22
C GLN A 611 0.59 18.84 0.44
N ASP A 612 0.36 20.15 0.59
CA ASP A 612 -0.98 20.71 0.74
C ASP A 612 -1.83 20.55 -0.54
N VAL A 613 -1.24 20.72 -1.72
CA VAL A 613 -1.90 20.45 -3.01
C VAL A 613 -2.35 18.99 -3.08
N GLN A 614 -1.45 18.04 -2.82
CA GLN A 614 -1.78 16.60 -2.79
C GLN A 614 -2.90 16.29 -1.80
N LYS A 615 -2.84 16.88 -0.60
CA LYS A 615 -3.86 16.70 0.44
C LYS A 615 -5.23 17.18 -0.03
N ARG A 616 -5.30 18.33 -0.69
CA ARG A 616 -6.55 18.90 -1.22
C ARG A 616 -7.11 18.15 -2.41
N ILE A 617 -6.27 17.57 -3.26
CA ILE A 617 -6.72 16.62 -4.27
C ILE A 617 -7.39 15.42 -3.59
N LYS A 618 -6.77 14.86 -2.54
CA LYS A 618 -7.34 13.73 -1.77
C LYS A 618 -8.59 14.10 -0.95
N TYR A 619 -8.84 15.37 -0.63
CA TYR A 619 -10.06 15.79 0.06
C TYR A 619 -11.34 15.50 -0.72
N GLN A 620 -11.23 15.21 -2.01
CA GLN A 620 -12.36 14.81 -2.85
C GLN A 620 -13.09 13.58 -2.30
N GLN A 621 -12.40 12.72 -1.54
CA GLN A 621 -13.00 11.56 -0.86
C GLN A 621 -14.06 11.91 0.19
N TYR A 622 -14.03 13.14 0.73
CA TYR A 622 -14.98 13.56 1.76
C TYR A 622 -16.17 14.28 1.12
N PRO A 623 -17.41 13.96 1.55
CA PRO A 623 -18.57 14.79 1.24
C PRO A 623 -18.33 16.23 1.67
N ASN A 624 -18.85 17.19 0.91
CA ASN A 624 -18.64 18.62 1.21
C ASN A 624 -19.07 18.97 2.64
N ARG A 625 -20.17 18.37 3.15
CA ARG A 625 -20.67 18.59 4.51
C ARG A 625 -19.68 18.21 5.63
N ASP A 626 -18.74 17.30 5.35
CA ASP A 626 -17.80 16.77 6.34
C ASP A 626 -16.47 17.55 6.35
N LEU A 627 -16.27 18.45 5.38
CA LEU A 627 -15.10 19.33 5.31
C LEU A 627 -15.33 20.65 6.06
N PRO A 628 -14.30 21.21 6.75
CA PRO A 628 -14.46 22.42 7.56
C PRO A 628 -15.00 23.62 6.79
N LYS A 629 -14.49 23.87 5.57
CA LYS A 629 -15.01 24.93 4.68
C LYS A 629 -16.03 24.43 3.65
N LYS A 630 -16.79 23.38 3.97
CA LYS A 630 -17.91 22.87 3.15
C LYS A 630 -17.56 22.62 1.67
N GLY A 631 -16.38 22.06 1.40
CA GLY A 631 -15.89 21.79 0.04
C GLY A 631 -15.11 22.94 -0.62
N ALA A 632 -15.04 24.13 -0.03
CA ALA A 632 -14.19 25.22 -0.53
C ALA A 632 -12.68 24.89 -0.48
N GLU A 633 -12.31 23.83 0.25
CA GLU A 633 -10.91 23.37 0.37
C GLU A 633 -10.45 22.45 -0.77
N LYS A 634 -11.39 21.95 -1.59
CA LYS A 634 -11.12 20.98 -2.66
C LYS A 634 -10.49 21.67 -3.88
N ILE A 635 -9.73 20.89 -4.65
CA ILE A 635 -9.18 21.27 -5.96
C ILE A 635 -9.98 20.52 -7.02
N ASP A 636 -10.45 21.24 -8.04
CA ASP A 636 -11.21 20.65 -9.16
C ASP A 636 -10.24 20.18 -10.27
N ILE A 637 -9.21 20.99 -10.57
CA ILE A 637 -8.17 20.65 -11.56
C ILE A 637 -6.79 20.98 -10.99
N ALA A 638 -5.83 20.06 -11.12
CA ALA A 638 -4.41 20.33 -10.89
C ALA A 638 -3.62 20.26 -12.21
N ILE A 639 -3.02 21.38 -12.61
CA ILE A 639 -2.11 21.47 -13.77
C ILE A 639 -0.74 20.96 -13.36
N VAL A 640 -0.16 20.05 -14.14
CA VAL A 640 1.11 19.38 -13.83
C VAL A 640 2.00 19.24 -15.06
N VAL A 641 3.30 19.06 -14.85
CA VAL A 641 4.26 18.67 -15.90
C VAL A 641 4.69 17.22 -15.68
N ASP A 642 5.67 16.97 -14.81
CA ASP A 642 6.12 15.62 -14.45
C ASP A 642 5.58 15.19 -13.06
N MET A 643 5.26 16.16 -12.19
CA MET A 643 4.73 15.89 -10.86
C MET A 643 3.35 15.23 -10.87
N LEU A 644 3.05 14.39 -9.86
CA LEU A 644 1.79 13.64 -9.70
C LEU A 644 1.46 12.60 -10.78
N LEU A 645 2.24 12.50 -11.87
CA LEU A 645 2.00 11.51 -12.93
C LEU A 645 2.53 10.11 -12.61
N THR A 646 3.37 10.00 -11.58
CA THR A 646 3.93 8.74 -11.09
C THR A 646 3.85 8.71 -9.57
N GLY A 647 3.57 7.53 -8.99
CA GLY A 647 3.55 7.29 -7.55
C GLY A 647 2.43 7.97 -6.75
N PHE A 648 1.66 8.90 -7.34
CA PHE A 648 0.52 9.54 -6.68
C PHE A 648 -0.73 8.66 -6.77
N ASP A 649 -1.35 8.42 -5.62
CA ASP A 649 -2.58 7.61 -5.50
C ASP A 649 -3.73 8.45 -4.91
N ALA A 650 -4.83 8.56 -5.66
CA ALA A 650 -6.04 9.26 -5.27
C ALA A 650 -7.28 8.58 -5.88
N THR A 651 -8.10 7.95 -5.03
CA THR A 651 -9.30 7.19 -5.45
C THR A 651 -10.38 8.03 -6.12
N TYR A 652 -10.38 9.34 -5.86
CA TYR A 652 -11.40 10.30 -6.33
C TYR A 652 -10.85 11.27 -7.39
N LEU A 653 -9.83 10.83 -8.14
CA LEU A 653 -9.21 11.54 -9.26
C LEU A 653 -9.77 11.09 -10.61
#